data_AF-A0A2N2MWD3-F1
#
_entry.id   AF-A0A2N2MWD3-F1
#
_cell.length_a   1.000
_cell.length_b   1.000
_cell.length_c   1.000
_cell.angle_alpha   90.00
_cell.angle_beta   90.00
_cell.angle_gamma   90.00
#
_symmetry.space_group_name_H-M   'P 1'
#
loop_
_entity.id
_entity.type
_entity.pdbx_description
1 polymer ?
#
loop_
_entity_poly.entity_id
_entity_poly.type
_entity_poly.pdbx_seq_one_letter_code
_entity_poly.pdbx_strand_id
1 'polypeptide(L)'
;MSSINGNIDQPKKAIGCGLIFLTFFGFIWVIIFSGLDLFINWVSEQTIMEIGGYAPDFRWITHLISSLLILVVCLLLAGLVKEARIRRIFKLWSYAAILAVITTPAKTLWLAEQNLTAILQISALFLMIIGSHLIERKKSNSDIKSQVKSAFPGVIIFIGAILCLPWILWGALGSWLDTLLGIFVGIVFAWYAGKFIFEEYLFQVQTNDIGVRFSRSFFDGLVVSVFLLISVCALAINGSQQMLVVTVPIAGWFVTALFFIWMKNTDRGRLPASIILGLLFSLPLIFFDMDELTMIFTGGSGETLEWAGKAAWFTFSIVLFFSVTLIPNLKNSQKLSLPKTAHLSFLILGFASIVILYFGWGQVGFFGDNQFVILKQQADLSKTAEIKDYELRRATVYDELVRTAESTQSELRTRMETLHLKYKPYYLVNGIEVQGGLFAKLLLQNNPSIDRILENPQLRPLPKALTSEEGGILNLPEETLWNLSMIHADQVNKELGVSGEGILIGQTDSGVDGRHPEIASAYRGESSNDDYNWYDPWNQTSFPTDISGHGTQTLGIILGQNTGVAPGAEWIGCVNLARNQGNPAYYLDCMQFMLAPFPQGGDAFNDGDASRGAMIVNNSWGCPASEGCDSNIFLPAVAALKQAGIFMSVAAGNTGNYGCDTVIDPLAIYSNVLSSGSVNQEGNISVFSSLESYAVDNINHPKPEILAPGENVISAYPGGEYSMASGTSFAAPHISGVVALMWSANPKLIGNIDQTTRILLETSTAYQGQLPNCVSPSERIESGLVDAYQAVKAAIAWQP
;
A
#
# COMPACT_ATOMS: atom_id res chain seq x y z
N MET A 1 80.50 -0.71 38.68
CA MET A 1 80.81 -1.05 37.26
C MET A 1 79.93 -2.24 36.90
N SER A 2 78.72 -1.97 36.41
CA SER A 2 78.32 -2.01 34.98
C SER A 2 78.15 -3.46 34.50
N SER A 3 77.02 -3.89 33.93
CA SER A 3 76.12 -3.16 33.04
C SER A 3 74.69 -3.74 33.05
N ILE A 4 73.75 -2.87 33.39
CA ILE A 4 72.37 -2.87 32.89
C ILE A 4 72.44 -2.30 31.46
N ASN A 5 71.77 -2.93 30.48
CA ASN A 5 71.28 -2.39 29.19
C ASN A 5 71.01 -3.59 28.25
N GLY A 6 69.90 -3.74 27.54
CA GLY A 6 68.69 -2.96 27.41
C GLY A 6 67.78 -3.73 26.45
N ASN A 7 66.61 -4.18 26.92
CA ASN A 7 65.54 -4.64 26.03
C ASN A 7 64.75 -3.39 25.65
N ILE A 8 65.20 -2.74 24.57
CA ILE A 8 64.50 -1.60 23.99
C ILE A 8 63.24 -2.14 23.32
N ASP A 9 62.09 -1.78 23.90
CA ASP A 9 60.78 -1.83 23.26
C ASP A 9 60.89 -1.36 21.81
N GLN A 10 60.68 -2.26 20.85
CA GLN A 10 60.43 -1.83 19.48
C GLN A 10 59.10 -1.06 19.47
N PRO A 11 59.07 0.19 18.97
CA PRO A 11 57.83 0.93 18.85
C PRO A 11 56.92 0.18 17.87
N LYS A 12 55.70 -0.17 18.32
CA LYS A 12 54.62 -0.58 17.41
C LYS A 12 54.54 0.48 16.30
N LYS A 13 54.85 0.07 15.05
CA LYS A 13 54.78 0.96 13.87
C LYS A 13 53.47 1.74 13.92
N ALA A 14 53.56 3.07 14.01
CA ALA A 14 52.41 3.94 13.88
C ALA A 14 51.70 3.61 12.55
N ILE A 15 50.38 3.42 12.61
CA ILE A 15 49.55 3.26 11.40
C ILE A 15 49.79 4.51 10.55
N GLY A 16 50.38 4.35 9.36
CA GLY A 16 50.70 5.48 8.50
C GLY A 16 49.44 6.27 8.13
N CYS A 17 49.54 7.61 8.07
CA CYS A 17 48.40 8.48 7.77
C CYS A 17 47.61 8.07 6.51
N GLY A 18 48.29 7.53 5.49
CA GLY A 18 47.66 7.02 4.27
C GLY A 18 46.72 5.83 4.50
N LEU A 19 46.99 4.96 5.48
CA LEU A 19 46.14 3.81 5.79
C LEU A 19 44.87 4.23 6.55
N ILE A 20 44.98 5.24 7.40
CA ILE A 20 43.84 5.90 8.07
C ILE A 20 42.96 6.57 7.01
N PHE A 21 43.57 7.31 6.09
CA PHE A 21 42.86 7.95 4.98
C PHE A 21 42.12 6.94 4.10
N LEU A 22 42.76 5.85 3.67
CA LEU A 22 42.12 4.81 2.86
C LEU A 22 40.95 4.13 3.57
N THR A 23 41.07 3.91 4.88
CA THR A 23 39.99 3.34 5.69
C THR A 23 38.81 4.30 5.74
N PHE A 24 39.07 5.58 6.05
CA PHE A 24 38.05 6.62 6.11
C PHE A 24 37.36 6.86 4.75
N PHE A 25 38.13 6.89 3.67
CA PHE A 25 37.61 6.94 2.30
C PHE A 25 36.68 5.77 2.03
N GLY A 26 37.10 4.54 2.35
CA GLY A 26 36.25 3.35 2.19
C GLY A 26 34.95 3.42 2.99
N PHE A 27 34.99 3.93 4.22
CA PHE A 27 33.78 4.16 5.03
C PHE A 27 32.81 5.13 4.36
N ILE A 28 33.30 6.31 3.97
CA ILE A 28 32.49 7.33 3.30
C ILE A 28 31.90 6.79 2.00
N TRP A 29 32.73 6.10 1.21
CA TRP A 29 32.31 5.51 -0.06
C TRP A 29 31.11 4.58 0.12
N VAL A 30 31.23 3.61 1.03
CA VAL A 30 30.16 2.65 1.31
C VAL A 30 28.90 3.37 1.78
N ILE A 31 29.01 4.30 2.74
CA ILE A 31 27.86 5.02 3.30
C ILE A 31 27.14 5.83 2.21
N ILE A 32 27.88 6.54 1.36
CA ILE A 32 27.31 7.35 0.27
C ILE A 32 26.54 6.45 -0.70
N PHE A 33 27.15 5.39 -1.22
CA PHE A 33 26.49 4.55 -2.22
C PHE A 33 25.36 3.70 -1.64
N SER A 34 25.46 3.27 -0.37
CA SER A 34 24.32 2.65 0.33
C SER A 34 23.17 3.63 0.52
N GLY A 35 23.47 4.89 0.91
CA GLY A 35 22.45 5.92 1.08
C GLY A 35 21.78 6.32 -0.23
N LEU A 36 22.56 6.47 -1.31
CA LEU A 36 22.05 6.73 -2.65
C LEU A 36 21.14 5.59 -3.14
N ASP A 37 21.56 4.34 -2.95
CA ASP A 37 20.78 3.17 -3.32
C ASP A 37 19.41 3.15 -2.61
N LEU A 38 19.41 3.32 -1.28
CA LEU A 38 18.18 3.33 -0.48
C LEU A 38 17.26 4.49 -0.88
N PHE A 39 17.80 5.69 -1.05
CA PHE A 39 17.02 6.87 -1.39
C PHE A 39 16.42 6.80 -2.80
N ILE A 40 17.23 6.44 -3.81
CA ILE A 40 16.76 6.37 -5.20
C ILE A 40 15.73 5.25 -5.36
N ASN A 41 15.94 4.08 -4.75
CA ASN A 41 14.95 3.01 -4.77
C ASN A 41 13.66 3.47 -4.10
N TRP A 42 13.73 4.06 -2.90
CA TRP A 42 12.53 4.52 -2.20
C TRP A 42 11.74 5.54 -3.04
N VAL A 43 12.40 6.55 -3.62
CA VAL A 43 11.75 7.52 -4.53
C VAL A 43 11.13 6.81 -5.73
N SER A 44 11.83 5.85 -6.33
CA SER A 44 11.30 5.09 -7.47
C SER A 44 10.08 4.26 -7.10
N GLU A 45 10.08 3.66 -5.91
CA GLU A 45 8.94 2.90 -5.37
C GLU A 45 7.72 3.82 -5.14
N GLN A 46 7.92 5.02 -4.57
CA GLN A 46 6.84 6.03 -4.44
C GLN A 46 6.26 6.39 -5.82
N THR A 47 7.14 6.67 -6.78
CA THR A 47 6.73 7.06 -8.13
C THR A 47 5.96 5.93 -8.83
N ILE A 48 6.43 4.68 -8.75
CA ILE A 48 5.74 3.52 -9.34
C ILE A 48 4.35 3.33 -8.73
N MET A 49 4.17 3.54 -7.42
CA MET A 49 2.84 3.43 -6.80
C MET A 49 1.92 4.60 -7.18
N GLU A 50 2.45 5.80 -7.30
CA GLU A 50 1.68 7.00 -7.66
C GLU A 50 1.23 7.01 -9.13
N ILE A 51 2.11 6.60 -10.06
CA ILE A 51 1.87 6.71 -11.50
C ILE A 51 1.61 5.36 -12.18
N GLY A 52 1.59 4.28 -11.41
CA GLY A 52 1.41 2.92 -11.89
C GLY A 52 2.49 2.49 -12.88
N GLY A 53 2.08 1.75 -13.91
CA GLY A 53 2.97 1.12 -14.89
C GLY A 53 3.75 2.07 -15.82
N TYR A 54 3.53 3.39 -15.75
CA TYR A 54 4.24 4.40 -16.58
C TYR A 54 5.63 4.74 -16.06
N ALA A 55 5.92 4.47 -14.78
CA ALA A 55 7.24 4.67 -14.23
C ALA A 55 8.21 3.63 -14.82
N PRO A 56 9.26 4.04 -15.56
CA PRO A 56 10.32 3.10 -15.90
C PRO A 56 10.96 2.59 -14.61
N ASP A 57 10.87 1.27 -14.38
CA ASP A 57 11.45 0.65 -13.19
C ASP A 57 12.98 0.58 -13.30
N PHE A 58 13.63 1.59 -12.73
CA PHE A 58 15.08 1.70 -12.66
C PHE A 58 15.68 1.16 -11.35
N ARG A 59 14.87 0.57 -10.45
CA ARG A 59 15.32 0.10 -9.14
C ARG A 59 16.45 -0.93 -9.25
N TRP A 60 16.29 -1.90 -10.15
CA TRP A 60 17.32 -2.93 -10.35
C TRP A 60 18.63 -2.37 -10.92
N ILE A 61 18.58 -1.37 -11.83
CA ILE A 61 19.78 -0.76 -12.42
C ILE A 61 20.54 0.04 -11.36
N THR A 62 19.83 0.90 -10.65
CA THR A 62 20.40 1.77 -9.62
C THR A 62 21.00 0.95 -8.49
N HIS A 63 20.31 -0.14 -8.10
CA HIS A 63 20.81 -1.11 -7.13
C HIS A 63 22.05 -1.86 -7.61
N LEU A 64 22.07 -2.34 -8.86
CA LEU A 64 23.21 -3.05 -9.42
C LEU A 64 24.45 -2.15 -9.51
N ILE A 65 24.29 -0.92 -10.01
CA ILE A 65 25.39 0.04 -10.14
C ILE A 65 25.96 0.37 -8.76
N SER A 66 25.13 0.72 -7.79
CA SER A 66 25.56 1.05 -6.43
C SER A 66 26.27 -0.13 -5.76
N SER A 67 25.71 -1.34 -5.92
CA SER A 67 26.29 -2.58 -5.39
C SER A 67 27.65 -2.91 -6.01
N LEU A 68 27.80 -2.74 -7.33
CA LEU A 68 29.09 -2.94 -8.03
C LEU A 68 30.13 -1.90 -7.62
N LEU A 69 29.74 -0.63 -7.46
CA LEU A 69 30.64 0.43 -7.00
C LEU A 69 31.16 0.18 -5.58
N ILE A 70 30.32 -0.35 -4.68
CA ILE A 70 30.72 -0.79 -3.35
C ILE A 70 31.65 -2.02 -3.46
N LEU A 71 31.27 -3.03 -4.25
CA LEU A 71 31.98 -4.30 -4.37
C LEU A 71 33.40 -4.12 -4.93
N VAL A 72 33.55 -3.39 -6.03
CA VAL A 72 34.83 -3.18 -6.71
C VAL A 72 35.82 -2.47 -5.79
N VAL A 73 35.38 -1.40 -5.11
CA VAL A 73 36.24 -0.65 -4.17
C VAL A 73 36.61 -1.51 -2.96
N CYS A 74 35.66 -2.27 -2.40
CA CYS A 74 35.95 -3.17 -1.29
C CYS A 74 36.95 -4.27 -1.68
N LEU A 75 36.79 -4.91 -2.85
CA LEU A 75 37.72 -5.95 -3.32
C LEU A 75 39.12 -5.37 -3.62
N LEU A 76 39.18 -4.18 -4.23
CA LEU A 76 40.43 -3.49 -4.50
C LEU A 76 41.17 -3.15 -3.20
N LEU A 77 40.49 -2.57 -2.22
CA LEU A 77 41.08 -2.23 -0.93
C LEU A 77 41.45 -3.48 -0.12
N ALA A 78 40.66 -4.56 -0.19
CA ALA A 78 41.01 -5.85 0.39
C ALA A 78 42.23 -6.52 -0.29
N GLY A 79 42.49 -6.23 -1.56
CA GLY A 79 43.68 -6.71 -2.27
C GLY A 79 44.94 -5.89 -1.99
N LEU A 80 44.81 -4.57 -1.94
CA LEU A 80 45.95 -3.64 -1.83
C LEU A 80 46.45 -3.46 -0.38
N VAL A 81 45.57 -3.56 0.62
CA VAL A 81 45.94 -3.28 2.01
C VAL A 81 46.67 -4.45 2.67
N LYS A 82 47.94 -4.23 3.01
CA LYS A 82 48.78 -5.22 3.72
C LYS A 82 48.38 -5.41 5.19
N GLU A 83 47.79 -4.40 5.83
CA GLU A 83 47.37 -4.49 7.23
C GLU A 83 46.20 -5.48 7.39
N ALA A 84 46.42 -6.55 8.17
CA ALA A 84 45.50 -7.69 8.22
C ALA A 84 44.09 -7.31 8.72
N ARG A 85 43.98 -6.39 9.69
CA ARG A 85 42.67 -5.97 10.21
C ARG A 85 41.85 -5.22 9.17
N ILE A 86 42.45 -4.24 8.50
CA ILE A 86 41.76 -3.42 7.48
C ILE A 86 41.40 -4.27 6.26
N ARG A 87 42.27 -5.19 5.87
CA ARG A 87 41.98 -6.18 4.83
C ARG A 87 40.72 -6.99 5.13
N ARG A 88 40.55 -7.44 6.38
CA ARG A 88 39.37 -8.19 6.83
C ARG A 88 38.11 -7.33 6.86
N ILE A 89 38.21 -6.03 7.17
CA ILE A 89 37.07 -5.09 7.09
C ILE A 89 36.53 -5.04 5.66
N PHE A 90 37.39 -4.75 4.69
CA PHE A 90 36.96 -4.67 3.29
C PHE A 90 36.53 -6.01 2.71
N LYS A 91 37.11 -7.13 3.19
CA LYS A 91 36.63 -8.47 2.87
C LYS A 91 35.20 -8.70 3.42
N LEU A 92 34.93 -8.32 4.66
CA LEU A 92 33.60 -8.41 5.26
C LEU A 92 32.57 -7.62 4.44
N TRP A 93 32.86 -6.36 4.11
CA TRP A 93 31.96 -5.53 3.31
C TRP A 93 31.80 -6.04 1.88
N SER A 94 32.83 -6.65 1.28
CA SER A 94 32.68 -7.31 -0.02
C SER A 94 31.68 -8.46 0.01
N TYR A 95 31.55 -9.20 1.12
CA TYR A 95 30.52 -10.23 1.23
C TYR A 95 29.10 -9.65 1.24
N ALA A 96 28.87 -8.52 1.93
CA ALA A 96 27.57 -7.84 1.86
C ALA A 96 27.31 -7.24 0.48
N ALA A 97 28.33 -6.71 -0.18
CA ALA A 97 28.19 -6.17 -1.54
C ALA A 97 27.93 -7.27 -2.59
N ILE A 98 28.50 -8.48 -2.41
CA ILE A 98 28.16 -9.64 -3.24
C ILE A 98 26.70 -10.04 -3.01
N LEU A 99 26.22 -10.05 -1.76
CA LEU A 99 24.80 -10.29 -1.47
C LEU A 99 23.93 -9.29 -2.23
N ALA A 100 24.26 -7.99 -2.18
CA ALA A 100 23.54 -6.94 -2.90
C ALA A 100 23.49 -7.17 -4.43
N VAL A 101 24.62 -7.58 -5.03
CA VAL A 101 24.61 -7.94 -6.46
C VAL A 101 23.70 -9.15 -6.73
N ILE A 102 23.73 -10.20 -5.89
CA ILE A 102 22.91 -11.40 -6.06
C ILE A 102 21.41 -11.10 -5.91
N THR A 103 21.02 -10.13 -5.07
CA THR A 103 19.63 -9.76 -4.82
C THR A 103 19.04 -8.83 -5.89
N THR A 104 19.83 -8.37 -6.87
CA THR A 104 19.35 -7.53 -7.98
C THR A 104 18.09 -8.05 -8.68
N PRO A 105 17.92 -9.36 -8.96
CA PRO A 105 16.69 -9.88 -9.59
C PRO A 105 15.43 -9.67 -8.73
N ALA A 106 15.54 -9.56 -7.41
CA ALA A 106 14.38 -9.28 -6.57
C ALA A 106 13.88 -7.83 -6.76
N LYS A 107 14.72 -6.93 -7.27
CA LYS A 107 14.37 -5.54 -7.58
C LYS A 107 13.59 -5.38 -8.90
N THR A 108 13.43 -6.45 -9.67
CA THR A 108 12.60 -6.44 -10.89
C THR A 108 11.18 -6.93 -10.64
N LEU A 109 10.88 -7.42 -9.44
CA LEU A 109 9.54 -7.86 -9.07
C LEU A 109 8.64 -6.65 -8.82
N TRP A 110 7.35 -6.83 -9.08
CA TRP A 110 6.35 -5.84 -8.73
C TRP A 110 6.30 -5.64 -7.21
N LEU A 111 5.93 -4.43 -6.78
CA LEU A 111 5.95 -4.04 -5.37
C LEU A 111 5.06 -4.95 -4.51
N ALA A 112 3.89 -5.34 -5.02
CA ALA A 112 2.98 -6.22 -4.27
C ALA A 112 3.41 -7.71 -4.22
N GLU A 113 4.51 -8.13 -4.87
CA GLU A 113 4.95 -9.53 -4.87
C GLU A 113 5.80 -9.92 -3.64
N GLN A 114 5.27 -9.69 -2.44
CA GLN A 114 5.99 -9.88 -1.18
C GLN A 114 6.45 -11.33 -0.97
N ASN A 115 5.59 -12.31 -1.29
CA ASN A 115 5.88 -13.73 -1.13
C ASN A 115 7.07 -14.19 -2.01
N LEU A 116 7.11 -13.78 -3.27
CA LEU A 116 8.21 -14.11 -4.18
C LEU A 116 9.49 -13.38 -3.80
N THR A 117 9.36 -12.12 -3.37
CA THR A 117 10.46 -11.31 -2.85
C THR A 117 11.16 -11.99 -1.67
N ALA A 118 10.39 -12.47 -0.69
CA ALA A 118 10.93 -13.20 0.46
C ALA A 118 11.67 -14.48 0.03
N ILE A 119 11.10 -15.25 -0.92
CA ILE A 119 11.74 -16.46 -1.47
C ILE A 119 13.10 -16.14 -2.11
N LEU A 120 13.20 -15.04 -2.88
CA LEU A 120 14.45 -14.61 -3.49
C LEU A 120 15.48 -14.14 -2.45
N GLN A 121 15.07 -13.39 -1.43
CA GLN A 121 15.93 -12.99 -0.30
C GLN A 121 16.50 -14.22 0.41
N ILE A 122 15.64 -15.18 0.76
CA ILE A 122 16.02 -16.47 1.36
C ILE A 122 17.05 -17.18 0.48
N SER A 123 16.76 -17.30 -0.81
CA SER A 123 17.62 -17.98 -1.78
C SER A 123 18.99 -17.31 -1.90
N ALA A 124 19.04 -15.98 -1.99
CA ALA A 124 20.28 -15.22 -2.06
C ALA A 124 21.16 -15.40 -0.80
N LEU A 125 20.55 -15.38 0.38
CA LEU A 125 21.25 -15.63 1.65
C LEU A 125 21.80 -17.07 1.71
N PHE A 126 21.02 -18.07 1.29
CA PHE A 126 21.48 -19.46 1.19
C PHE A 126 22.65 -19.61 0.22
N LEU A 127 22.59 -18.98 -0.96
CA LEU A 127 23.67 -19.00 -1.94
C LEU A 127 24.97 -18.44 -1.36
N MET A 128 24.91 -17.33 -0.61
CA MET A 128 26.06 -16.76 0.09
C MET A 128 26.65 -17.73 1.12
N ILE A 129 25.80 -18.36 1.92
CA ILE A 129 26.22 -19.34 2.93
C ILE A 129 26.86 -20.55 2.27
N ILE A 130 26.23 -21.17 1.27
CA ILE A 130 26.75 -22.34 0.55
C ILE A 130 28.06 -22.00 -0.17
N GLY A 131 28.12 -20.86 -0.86
CA GLY A 131 29.32 -20.38 -1.54
C GLY A 131 30.52 -20.25 -0.59
N SER A 132 30.30 -19.72 0.62
CA SER A 132 31.37 -19.63 1.64
C SER A 132 31.92 -21.01 2.04
N HIS A 133 31.06 -22.01 2.26
CA HIS A 133 31.48 -23.37 2.62
C HIS A 133 32.27 -24.06 1.50
N LEU A 134 31.90 -23.83 0.24
CA LEU A 134 32.61 -24.40 -0.92
C LEU A 134 34.04 -23.80 -1.05
N ILE A 135 34.20 -22.51 -0.76
CA ILE A 135 35.51 -21.85 -0.76
C ILE A 135 36.39 -22.37 0.39
N GLU A 136 35.81 -22.62 1.56
CA GLU A 136 36.51 -23.15 2.73
C GLU A 136 36.97 -24.60 2.55
N ARG A 137 36.13 -25.47 1.97
CA ARG A 137 36.50 -26.87 1.65
C ARG A 137 37.73 -26.97 0.75
N LYS A 138 37.99 -25.96 -0.10
CA LYS A 138 39.19 -25.90 -0.95
C LYS A 138 40.47 -25.50 -0.19
N LYS A 139 40.39 -25.01 1.06
CA LYS A 139 41.53 -24.37 1.76
C LYS A 139 42.23 -25.21 2.84
N SER A 140 41.66 -26.27 3.40
CA SER A 140 42.43 -27.18 4.28
C SER A 140 41.62 -28.42 4.71
N ASN A 141 42.26 -29.59 4.60
CA ASN A 141 42.07 -30.75 5.48
C ASN A 141 42.71 -30.42 6.84
N SER A 142 41.92 -30.00 7.82
CA SER A 142 42.27 -30.16 9.23
C SER A 142 40.99 -30.13 10.07
N ASP A 143 40.53 -31.34 10.40
CA ASP A 143 39.42 -31.59 11.32
C ASP A 143 39.79 -31.08 12.72
N ILE A 144 39.12 -30.02 13.16
CA ILE A 144 38.82 -29.81 14.58
C ILE A 144 37.31 -29.71 14.69
N LYS A 145 36.66 -30.88 14.79
CA LYS A 145 35.28 -30.97 15.26
C LYS A 145 35.25 -30.54 16.73
N SER A 146 34.91 -29.28 16.99
CA SER A 146 34.50 -28.89 18.34
C SER A 146 33.05 -29.33 18.55
N GLN A 147 32.84 -30.27 19.47
CA GLN A 147 31.50 -30.58 19.99
C GLN A 147 31.05 -29.40 20.85
N VAL A 148 30.24 -28.51 20.27
CA VAL A 148 29.69 -27.35 20.97
C VAL A 148 28.38 -27.73 21.67
N LYS A 149 28.36 -27.72 23.00
CA LYS A 149 27.11 -27.66 23.78
C LYS A 149 26.64 -26.20 23.79
N SER A 150 25.74 -25.87 22.87
CA SER A 150 25.03 -24.58 22.86
C SER A 150 24.23 -24.43 24.15
N ALA A 151 24.61 -23.49 25.01
CA ALA A 151 23.76 -23.09 26.13
C ALA A 151 22.90 -21.92 25.66
N PHE A 152 21.63 -22.20 25.38
CA PHE A 152 20.62 -21.19 25.03
C PHE A 152 20.35 -20.32 26.26
N PRO A 153 20.80 -19.06 26.30
CA PRO A 153 20.74 -18.31 27.53
C PRO A 153 19.43 -17.55 27.56
N GLY A 154 18.53 -17.88 28.48
CA GLY A 154 17.19 -17.27 28.51
C GLY A 154 17.17 -15.74 28.64
N VAL A 155 18.30 -15.12 29.01
CA VAL A 155 18.50 -13.66 28.95
C VAL A 155 18.33 -13.12 27.52
N ILE A 156 18.75 -13.87 26.50
CA ILE A 156 18.66 -13.46 25.09
C ILE A 156 17.22 -13.55 24.59
N ILE A 157 16.46 -14.54 25.05
CA ILE A 157 15.03 -14.64 24.76
C ILE A 157 14.31 -13.46 25.41
N PHE A 158 14.68 -13.11 26.63
CA PHE A 158 14.10 -11.97 27.32
C PHE A 158 14.43 -10.65 26.62
N ILE A 159 15.67 -10.45 26.17
CA ILE A 159 16.05 -9.30 25.33
C ILE A 159 15.28 -9.32 24.01
N GLY A 160 15.17 -10.48 23.36
CA GLY A 160 14.38 -10.66 22.14
C GLY A 160 12.92 -10.27 22.37
N ALA A 161 12.33 -10.69 23.50
CA ALA A 161 10.98 -10.31 23.89
C ALA A 161 10.83 -8.79 24.07
N ILE A 162 11.82 -8.11 24.67
CA ILE A 162 11.85 -6.65 24.77
C ILE A 162 11.88 -6.00 23.37
N LEU A 163 12.66 -6.57 22.43
CA LEU A 163 12.72 -6.07 21.06
C LEU A 163 11.43 -6.33 20.28
N CYS A 164 10.67 -7.38 20.59
CA CYS A 164 9.36 -7.65 19.99
C CYS A 164 8.26 -6.67 20.46
N LEU A 165 8.40 -6.05 21.63
CA LEU A 165 7.36 -5.22 22.25
C LEU A 165 6.74 -4.17 21.30
N PRO A 166 7.51 -3.26 20.68
CA PRO A 166 6.92 -2.24 19.82
C PRO A 166 6.16 -2.82 18.63
N TRP A 167 6.64 -3.92 18.05
CA TRP A 167 6.02 -4.56 16.89
C TRP A 167 4.74 -5.30 17.25
N ILE A 168 4.71 -5.97 18.40
CA ILE A 168 3.51 -6.64 18.92
C ILE A 168 2.40 -5.65 19.29
N LEU A 169 2.78 -4.51 19.89
CA LEU A 169 1.82 -3.51 20.35
C LEU A 169 1.23 -2.68 19.22
N TRP A 170 2.00 -2.43 18.16
CA TRP A 170 1.60 -1.46 17.12
C TRP A 170 1.46 -2.05 15.72
N GLY A 171 1.82 -3.31 15.50
CA GLY A 171 1.66 -3.98 14.23
C GLY A 171 0.69 -5.15 14.28
N ALA A 172 0.37 -5.68 13.11
CA ALA A 172 -0.50 -6.82 12.90
C ALA A 172 0.19 -7.82 11.96
N LEU A 173 -0.02 -9.12 12.22
CA LEU A 173 0.52 -10.17 11.36
C LEU A 173 -0.17 -10.12 10.00
N GLY A 174 0.60 -10.32 8.92
CA GLY A 174 0.06 -10.53 7.56
C GLY A 174 -0.65 -11.88 7.43
N SER A 175 -0.58 -12.53 6.27
CA SER A 175 -1.04 -13.92 6.17
C SER A 175 -0.14 -14.86 7.01
N TRP A 176 -0.63 -16.08 7.24
CA TRP A 176 0.19 -17.12 7.85
C TRP A 176 1.45 -17.42 7.01
N LEU A 177 1.37 -17.30 5.68
CA LEU A 177 2.48 -17.53 4.78
C LEU A 177 3.50 -16.39 4.85
N ASP A 178 3.04 -15.14 4.84
CA ASP A 178 3.92 -13.96 4.96
C ASP A 178 4.66 -14.00 6.29
N THR A 179 3.95 -14.35 7.37
CA THR A 179 4.54 -14.53 8.70
C THR A 179 5.62 -15.62 8.68
N LEU A 180 5.33 -16.78 8.08
CA LEU A 180 6.27 -17.90 8.00
C LEU A 180 7.50 -17.56 7.16
N LEU A 181 7.31 -16.92 6.01
CA LEU A 181 8.41 -16.46 5.14
C LEU A 181 9.24 -15.39 5.85
N GLY A 182 8.62 -14.42 6.52
CA GLY A 182 9.32 -13.39 7.31
C GLY A 182 10.17 -13.99 8.44
N ILE A 183 9.64 -14.98 9.16
CA ILE A 183 10.41 -15.73 10.16
C ILE A 183 11.59 -16.44 9.50
N PHE A 184 11.38 -17.08 8.36
CA PHE A 184 12.42 -17.84 7.67
C PHE A 184 13.52 -16.93 7.11
N VAL A 185 13.17 -15.77 6.52
CA VAL A 185 14.12 -14.72 6.14
C VAL A 185 14.96 -14.32 7.35
N GLY A 186 14.35 -14.07 8.51
CA GLY A 186 15.05 -13.75 9.76
C GLY A 186 16.02 -14.85 10.22
N ILE A 187 15.61 -16.12 10.17
CA ILE A 187 16.46 -17.27 10.54
C ILE A 187 17.68 -17.38 9.61
N VAL A 188 17.47 -17.28 8.30
CA VAL A 188 18.55 -17.39 7.31
C VAL A 188 19.46 -16.16 7.38
N PHE A 189 18.92 -14.97 7.63
CA PHE A 189 19.69 -13.76 7.88
C PHE A 189 20.55 -13.88 9.15
N ALA A 190 20.01 -14.43 10.23
CA ALA A 190 20.76 -14.74 11.45
C ALA A 190 21.94 -15.68 11.18
N TRP A 191 21.74 -16.70 10.32
CA TRP A 191 22.82 -17.61 9.91
C TRP A 191 23.87 -16.91 9.04
N TYR A 192 23.44 -16.13 8.05
CA TYR A 192 24.30 -15.30 7.21
C TYR A 192 25.19 -14.36 8.05
N ALA A 193 24.56 -13.55 8.91
CA ALA A 193 25.25 -12.67 9.85
C ALA A 193 26.18 -13.47 10.77
N GLY A 194 25.70 -14.62 11.25
CA GLY A 194 26.44 -15.60 12.04
C GLY A 194 27.76 -16.01 11.40
N LYS A 195 27.72 -16.33 10.10
CA LYS A 195 28.88 -16.78 9.32
C LYS A 195 29.85 -15.64 9.08
N PHE A 196 29.40 -14.52 8.52
CA PHE A 196 30.31 -13.48 8.04
C PHE A 196 30.79 -12.54 9.14
N ILE A 197 29.92 -12.09 10.05
CA ILE A 197 30.34 -11.16 11.12
C ILE A 197 31.26 -11.87 12.11
N PHE A 198 30.88 -13.08 12.55
CA PHE A 198 31.59 -13.74 13.64
C PHE A 198 32.75 -14.61 13.14
N GLU A 199 32.51 -15.56 12.24
CA GLU A 199 33.58 -16.48 11.77
C GLU A 199 34.62 -15.77 10.90
N GLU A 200 34.19 -14.96 9.93
CA GLU A 200 35.11 -14.34 8.96
C GLU A 200 35.79 -13.06 9.49
N TYR A 201 35.16 -12.35 10.44
CA TYR A 201 35.66 -11.08 10.96
C TYR A 201 36.02 -11.09 12.45
N LEU A 202 35.05 -11.14 13.36
CA LEU A 202 35.29 -10.88 14.78
C LEU A 202 36.22 -11.90 15.44
N PHE A 203 36.06 -13.21 15.18
CA PHE A 203 36.99 -14.23 15.69
C PHE A 203 38.41 -14.04 15.17
N GLN A 204 38.52 -13.63 13.92
CA GLN A 204 39.79 -13.52 13.22
C GLN A 204 40.60 -12.27 13.60
N VAL A 205 39.94 -11.20 14.03
CA VAL A 205 40.59 -9.97 14.48
C VAL A 205 41.08 -10.10 15.94
N GLN A 206 40.61 -11.09 16.69
CA GLN A 206 40.91 -11.24 18.11
C GLN A 206 42.10 -12.16 18.44
N THR A 207 42.50 -13.08 17.56
CA THR A 207 43.50 -14.13 17.87
C THR A 207 44.90 -13.64 18.27
N ASN A 208 45.22 -12.34 18.18
CA ASN A 208 46.57 -11.81 18.35
C ASN A 208 46.78 -10.77 19.47
N ASP A 209 45.79 -10.40 20.30
CA ASP A 209 45.98 -9.34 21.32
C ASP A 209 45.28 -9.59 22.67
N ILE A 210 46.01 -9.34 23.76
CA ILE A 210 45.60 -9.57 25.15
C ILE A 210 44.77 -8.36 25.64
N GLY A 211 43.44 -8.45 25.51
CA GLY A 211 42.48 -7.65 26.29
C GLY A 211 41.41 -6.88 25.51
N VAL A 212 40.16 -6.92 26.01
CA VAL A 212 39.03 -6.11 25.50
C VAL A 212 39.26 -4.63 25.83
N ARG A 213 39.32 -3.78 24.80
CA ARG A 213 39.47 -2.32 24.91
C ARG A 213 38.26 -1.63 24.30
N PHE A 214 37.73 -0.62 25.01
CA PHE A 214 36.57 0.17 24.57
C PHE A 214 36.70 0.69 23.13
N SER A 215 37.79 1.41 22.82
CA SER A 215 38.00 2.00 21.48
C SER A 215 38.05 0.96 20.36
N ARG A 216 38.53 -0.25 20.64
CA ARG A 216 38.60 -1.34 19.67
C ARG A 216 37.22 -1.93 19.41
N SER A 217 36.49 -2.26 20.49
CA SER A 217 35.14 -2.82 20.41
C SER A 217 34.14 -1.84 19.80
N PHE A 218 34.29 -0.54 20.10
CA PHE A 218 33.49 0.51 19.47
C PHE A 218 33.72 0.57 17.95
N PHE A 219 34.98 0.51 17.52
CA PHE A 219 35.33 0.51 16.10
C PHE A 219 34.88 -0.77 15.38
N ASP A 220 35.03 -1.94 16.01
CA ASP A 220 34.51 -3.20 15.46
C ASP A 220 32.97 -3.14 15.35
N GLY A 221 32.29 -2.51 16.31
CA GLY A 221 30.85 -2.24 16.25
C GLY A 221 30.44 -1.39 15.03
N LEU A 222 31.22 -0.34 14.72
CA LEU A 222 31.02 0.49 13.52
C LEU A 222 31.23 -0.33 12.23
N VAL A 223 32.25 -1.18 12.17
CA VAL A 223 32.51 -2.05 11.00
C VAL A 223 31.33 -3.00 10.75
N VAL A 224 30.81 -3.60 11.82
CA VAL A 224 29.63 -4.47 11.75
C VAL A 224 28.38 -3.67 11.36
N SER A 225 28.22 -2.46 11.88
CA SER A 225 27.12 -1.56 11.54
C SER A 225 27.10 -1.24 10.03
N VAL A 226 28.25 -0.97 9.42
CA VAL A 226 28.37 -0.76 7.98
C VAL A 226 28.09 -2.04 7.17
N PHE A 227 28.54 -3.20 7.63
CA PHE A 227 28.18 -4.48 6.99
C PHE A 227 26.66 -4.71 6.98
N LEU A 228 26.01 -4.43 8.11
CA LEU A 228 24.56 -4.53 8.27
C LEU A 228 23.83 -3.52 7.37
N LEU A 229 24.33 -2.28 7.24
CA LEU A 229 23.79 -1.29 6.32
C LEU A 229 23.81 -1.78 4.86
N ILE A 230 24.94 -2.32 4.37
CA ILE A 230 25.01 -2.88 3.02
C ILE A 230 24.04 -4.06 2.86
N SER A 231 23.90 -4.89 3.89
CA SER A 231 22.96 -6.02 3.88
C SER A 231 21.50 -5.57 3.87
N VAL A 232 21.18 -4.45 4.54
CA VAL A 232 19.86 -3.81 4.44
C VAL A 232 19.64 -3.29 3.02
N CYS A 233 20.60 -2.62 2.39
CA CYS A 233 20.48 -2.22 0.97
C CYS A 233 20.17 -3.42 0.07
N ALA A 234 20.86 -4.55 0.29
CA ALA A 234 20.66 -5.78 -0.48
C ALA A 234 19.24 -6.35 -0.35
N LEU A 235 18.70 -6.37 0.87
CA LEU A 235 17.48 -7.13 1.17
C LEU A 235 16.23 -6.26 1.29
N ALA A 236 16.33 -4.97 1.57
CA ALA A 236 15.17 -4.09 1.72
C ALA A 236 14.53 -3.82 0.36
N ILE A 237 13.27 -4.21 0.21
CA ILE A 237 12.44 -4.11 -0.99
C ILE A 237 11.04 -3.60 -0.57
N ASN A 238 10.37 -2.82 -1.41
CA ASN A 238 8.99 -2.34 -1.23
C ASN A 238 8.79 -1.51 0.05
N GLY A 239 9.50 -0.38 0.22
CA GLY A 239 9.31 0.51 1.38
C GLY A 239 9.94 0.05 2.71
N SER A 240 10.32 -1.23 2.83
CA SER A 240 10.98 -1.77 4.03
C SER A 240 12.31 -1.08 4.40
N GLN A 241 12.91 -0.34 3.46
CA GLN A 241 14.13 0.46 3.66
C GLN A 241 13.99 1.39 4.86
N GLN A 242 12.85 2.07 4.99
CA GLN A 242 12.64 3.08 6.03
C GLN A 242 12.77 2.48 7.44
N MET A 243 12.22 1.28 7.64
CA MET A 243 12.26 0.60 8.94
C MET A 243 13.60 -0.07 9.18
N LEU A 244 14.12 -0.81 8.20
CA LEU A 244 15.31 -1.63 8.36
C LEU A 244 16.58 -0.79 8.54
N VAL A 245 16.66 0.39 7.90
CA VAL A 245 17.81 1.32 8.06
C VAL A 245 17.88 1.88 9.47
N VAL A 246 16.74 2.05 10.15
CA VAL A 246 16.68 2.52 11.53
C VAL A 246 17.00 1.37 12.50
N THR A 247 16.46 0.18 12.28
CA THR A 247 16.50 -0.90 13.29
C THR A 247 17.76 -1.77 13.23
N VAL A 248 18.30 -2.04 12.04
CA VAL A 248 19.33 -3.09 11.85
C VAL A 248 20.76 -2.55 12.01
N PRO A 249 21.22 -1.46 11.35
CA PRO A 249 22.60 -1.01 11.43
C PRO A 249 23.06 -0.70 12.87
N ILE A 250 22.20 -0.08 13.68
CA ILE A 250 22.52 0.27 15.08
C ILE A 250 22.88 -0.97 15.93
N ALA A 251 22.41 -2.15 15.53
CA ALA A 251 22.72 -3.41 16.21
C ALA A 251 24.20 -3.78 16.15
N GLY A 252 24.99 -3.22 15.22
CA GLY A 252 26.40 -3.54 15.06
C GLY A 252 27.21 -3.41 16.36
N TRP A 253 26.96 -2.36 17.14
CA TRP A 253 27.55 -2.18 18.46
C TRP A 253 27.04 -3.18 19.50
N PHE A 254 25.73 -3.41 19.52
CA PHE A 254 25.10 -4.33 20.47
C PHE A 254 25.60 -5.77 20.29
N VAL A 255 25.60 -6.29 19.06
CA VAL A 255 26.00 -7.67 18.76
C VAL A 255 27.50 -7.89 18.95
N THR A 256 28.30 -6.87 18.68
CA THR A 256 29.73 -6.87 18.98
C THR A 256 29.95 -6.95 20.50
N ALA A 257 29.18 -6.22 21.30
CA ALA A 257 29.25 -6.29 22.74
C ALA A 257 28.85 -7.69 23.27
N LEU A 258 27.73 -8.25 22.79
CA LEU A 258 27.27 -9.60 23.16
C LEU A 258 28.33 -10.66 22.86
N PHE A 259 28.94 -10.58 21.68
CA PHE A 259 30.02 -11.48 21.28
C PHE A 259 31.20 -11.43 22.26
N PHE A 260 31.70 -10.23 22.57
CA PHE A 260 32.83 -10.08 23.48
C PHE A 260 32.50 -10.54 24.90
N ILE A 261 31.28 -10.33 25.38
CA ILE A 261 30.86 -10.78 26.72
C ILE A 261 30.92 -12.32 26.84
N TRP A 262 30.58 -13.04 25.76
CA TRP A 262 30.33 -14.48 25.80
C TRP A 262 31.44 -15.34 25.21
N MET A 263 32.41 -14.74 24.51
CA MET A 263 33.49 -15.47 23.86
C MET A 263 34.29 -16.36 24.82
N LYS A 264 34.51 -15.94 26.07
CA LYS A 264 35.37 -16.65 27.04
C LYS A 264 34.85 -18.07 27.40
N ASN A 265 33.59 -18.37 27.08
CA ASN A 265 32.87 -19.58 27.48
C ASN A 265 32.48 -20.49 26.30
N THR A 266 33.41 -20.88 25.41
CA THR A 266 33.17 -21.89 24.34
C THR A 266 32.18 -21.50 23.22
N ASP A 267 32.49 -20.47 22.43
CA ASP A 267 31.74 -20.09 21.19
C ASP A 267 30.26 -19.70 21.40
N ARG A 268 29.87 -19.40 22.64
CA ARG A 268 28.45 -19.21 23.03
C ARG A 268 27.85 -17.85 22.69
N GLY A 269 28.65 -16.87 22.25
CA GLY A 269 28.17 -15.51 21.97
C GLY A 269 27.59 -15.31 20.57
N ARG A 270 28.02 -16.14 19.61
CA ARG A 270 27.65 -16.03 18.21
C ARG A 270 26.15 -16.28 17.99
N LEU A 271 25.65 -17.43 18.44
CA LEU A 271 24.26 -17.82 18.22
C LEU A 271 23.27 -16.79 18.81
N PRO A 272 23.41 -16.33 20.07
CA PRO A 272 22.65 -15.21 20.60
C PRO A 272 22.64 -13.95 19.75
N ALA A 273 23.82 -13.49 19.35
CA ALA A 273 23.97 -12.24 18.61
C ALA A 273 23.37 -12.35 17.19
N SER A 274 23.52 -13.51 16.55
CA SER A 274 22.83 -13.85 15.31
C SER A 274 21.31 -13.84 15.44
N ILE A 275 20.75 -14.43 16.50
CA ILE A 275 19.30 -14.45 16.73
C ILE A 275 18.75 -13.04 16.85
N ILE A 276 19.44 -12.16 17.58
CA ILE A 276 19.05 -10.75 17.70
C ILE A 276 19.02 -10.06 16.32
N LEU A 277 20.02 -10.30 15.46
CA LEU A 277 20.02 -9.75 14.10
C LEU A 277 18.87 -10.30 13.25
N GLY A 278 18.58 -11.59 13.36
CA GLY A 278 17.43 -12.20 12.71
C GLY A 278 16.12 -11.56 13.12
N LEU A 279 15.92 -11.35 14.43
CA LEU A 279 14.73 -10.70 14.98
C LEU A 279 14.60 -9.24 14.52
N LEU A 280 15.67 -8.44 14.61
CA LEU A 280 15.66 -7.04 14.18
C LEU A 280 15.34 -6.89 12.70
N PHE A 281 15.74 -7.88 11.89
CA PHE A 281 15.42 -7.91 10.46
C PHE A 281 13.99 -8.37 10.18
N SER A 282 13.51 -9.42 10.85
CA SER A 282 12.21 -10.02 10.53
C SER A 282 11.02 -9.31 11.17
N LEU A 283 11.18 -8.71 12.36
CA LEU A 283 10.06 -8.09 13.09
C LEU A 283 9.34 -7.01 12.29
N PRO A 284 10.03 -6.05 11.62
CA PRO A 284 9.36 -5.07 10.76
C PRO A 284 8.56 -5.73 9.63
N LEU A 285 9.14 -6.75 8.98
CA LEU A 285 8.55 -7.42 7.82
C LEU A 285 7.32 -8.28 8.17
N ILE A 286 7.24 -8.78 9.40
CA ILE A 286 6.14 -9.64 9.86
C ILE A 286 4.93 -8.80 10.30
N PHE A 287 5.18 -7.69 11.00
CA PHE A 287 4.15 -6.94 11.72
C PHE A 287 3.60 -5.71 10.99
N PHE A 288 4.26 -5.28 9.92
CA PHE A 288 3.75 -4.20 9.08
C PHE A 288 3.67 -4.66 7.65
N ASP A 289 2.65 -4.17 6.94
CA ASP A 289 2.62 -4.32 5.51
C ASP A 289 3.62 -3.36 4.89
N MET A 290 4.48 -3.88 4.03
CA MET A 290 5.51 -3.07 3.40
C MET A 290 4.92 -2.23 2.27
N ASP A 291 3.84 -2.70 1.64
CA ASP A 291 3.14 -1.97 0.59
C ASP A 291 2.41 -0.74 1.18
N GLU A 292 1.83 -0.88 2.39
CA GLU A 292 1.25 0.24 3.14
C GLU A 292 2.28 1.30 3.57
N LEU A 293 3.58 1.01 3.54
CA LEU A 293 4.63 1.98 3.83
C LEU A 293 5.15 2.70 2.58
N THR A 294 4.78 2.20 1.39
CA THR A 294 5.17 2.80 0.11
C THR A 294 4.16 3.81 -0.43
N MET A 295 2.96 3.89 0.13
CA MET A 295 1.96 4.86 -0.27
C MET A 295 1.73 5.84 0.89
N ILE A 296 1.98 7.13 0.66
CA ILE A 296 1.62 8.19 1.62
C ILE A 296 0.13 8.48 1.40
N PHE A 297 -0.74 7.68 2.03
CA PHE A 297 -2.20 7.67 1.83
C PHE A 297 -2.88 9.00 2.20
N THR A 298 -2.45 9.54 3.32
CA THR A 298 -2.82 10.82 3.89
C THR A 298 -1.59 11.26 4.68
N GLY A 299 -1.18 12.52 4.60
CA GLY A 299 -0.12 13.05 5.47
C GLY A 299 -0.54 13.12 6.95
N GLY A 300 -1.68 12.51 7.31
CA GLY A 300 -2.38 12.62 8.57
C GLY A 300 -1.73 11.81 9.69
N SER A 301 -1.95 12.26 10.92
CA SER A 301 -1.52 11.53 12.11
C SER A 301 -2.36 10.28 12.35
N GLY A 302 -1.74 9.19 12.76
CA GLY A 302 -2.40 7.94 13.15
C GLY A 302 -2.30 6.80 12.14
N GLU A 303 -1.69 7.02 10.98
CA GLU A 303 -1.54 6.04 9.90
C GLU A 303 -0.43 5.00 10.12
N THR A 304 -0.41 3.97 9.25
CA THR A 304 0.53 2.83 9.31
C THR A 304 1.99 3.27 9.40
N LEU A 305 2.39 4.28 8.62
CA LEU A 305 3.76 4.81 8.61
C LEU A 305 4.17 5.42 9.96
N GLU A 306 3.26 6.11 10.66
CA GLU A 306 3.54 6.67 11.98
C GLU A 306 3.79 5.55 13.01
N TRP A 307 2.95 4.52 13.01
CA TRP A 307 3.08 3.38 13.93
C TRP A 307 4.33 2.55 13.66
N ALA A 308 4.63 2.30 12.39
CA ALA A 308 5.87 1.63 11.98
C ALA A 308 7.10 2.45 12.40
N GLY A 309 7.08 3.77 12.15
CA GLY A 309 8.12 4.70 12.56
C GLY A 309 8.33 4.71 14.08
N LYS A 310 7.24 4.78 14.87
CA LYS A 310 7.30 4.65 16.34
C LYS A 310 7.94 3.32 16.75
N ALA A 311 7.55 2.21 16.12
CA ALA A 311 8.09 0.89 16.43
C ALA A 311 9.60 0.80 16.14
N ALA A 312 10.03 1.34 15.00
CA ALA A 312 11.42 1.39 14.59
C ALA A 312 12.28 2.24 15.53
N TRP A 313 11.84 3.46 15.86
CA TRP A 313 12.59 4.36 16.76
C TRP A 313 12.64 3.86 18.21
N PHE A 314 11.58 3.19 18.68
CA PHE A 314 11.59 2.54 19.98
C PHE A 314 12.59 1.37 20.02
N THR A 315 12.59 0.54 18.97
CA THR A 315 13.57 -0.54 18.78
C THR A 315 15.00 0.01 18.72
N PHE A 316 15.23 1.07 17.94
CA PHE A 316 16.51 1.77 17.87
C PHE A 316 16.97 2.24 19.26
N SER A 317 16.07 2.85 20.03
CA SER A 317 16.37 3.35 21.38
C SER A 317 16.74 2.22 22.35
N ILE A 318 16.06 1.08 22.28
CA ILE A 318 16.40 -0.11 23.06
C ILE A 318 17.79 -0.63 22.69
N VAL A 319 18.08 -0.80 21.40
CA VAL A 319 19.36 -1.32 20.92
C VAL A 319 20.50 -0.35 21.24
N LEU A 320 20.26 0.95 21.11
CA LEU A 320 21.21 2.01 21.49
C LEU A 320 21.49 1.97 23.00
N PHE A 321 20.45 1.86 23.83
CA PHE A 321 20.60 1.76 25.29
C PHE A 321 21.48 0.57 25.67
N PHE A 322 21.23 -0.61 25.11
CA PHE A 322 22.09 -1.78 25.36
C PHE A 322 23.50 -1.59 24.82
N SER A 323 23.66 -0.94 23.66
CA SER A 323 24.98 -0.64 23.10
C SER A 323 25.81 0.28 24.00
N VAL A 324 25.21 1.39 24.44
CA VAL A 324 25.86 2.41 25.29
C VAL A 324 26.13 1.88 26.69
N THR A 325 25.31 0.97 27.21
CA THR A 325 25.53 0.38 28.54
C THR A 325 26.55 -0.75 28.53
N LEU A 326 26.55 -1.62 27.51
CA LEU A 326 27.40 -2.81 27.48
C LEU A 326 28.82 -2.51 26.99
N ILE A 327 29.01 -1.66 25.96
CA ILE A 327 30.34 -1.43 25.38
C ILE A 327 31.35 -0.81 26.37
N PRO A 328 31.00 0.20 27.18
CA PRO A 328 31.91 0.70 28.23
C PRO A 328 32.17 -0.32 29.34
N ASN A 329 31.21 -1.20 29.61
CA ASN A 329 31.21 -2.12 30.75
C ASN A 329 31.60 -3.57 30.42
N LEU A 330 32.11 -3.85 29.22
CA LEU A 330 32.40 -5.22 28.74
C LEU A 330 33.19 -6.08 29.75
N LYS A 331 34.21 -5.50 30.40
CA LYS A 331 35.05 -6.22 31.38
C LYS A 331 34.27 -6.66 32.62
N ASN A 332 33.29 -5.87 33.06
CA ASN A 332 32.44 -6.19 34.21
C ASN A 332 31.35 -7.19 33.80
N SER A 333 30.74 -6.99 32.63
CA SER A 333 29.73 -7.89 32.08
C SER A 333 30.26 -9.29 31.80
N GLN A 334 31.53 -9.44 31.40
CA GLN A 334 32.21 -10.74 31.25
C GLN A 334 32.34 -11.55 32.55
N LYS A 335 32.31 -10.89 33.71
CA LYS A 335 32.39 -11.54 35.02
C LYS A 335 31.02 -12.00 35.53
N LEU A 336 29.94 -11.52 34.91
CA LEU A 336 28.59 -11.85 35.30
C LEU A 336 28.27 -13.28 34.87
N SER A 337 28.05 -14.18 35.84
CA SER A 337 27.60 -15.54 35.60
C SER A 337 26.26 -15.74 36.29
N LEU A 338 25.23 -16.06 35.50
CA LEU A 338 23.89 -16.31 36.01
C LEU A 338 23.67 -17.82 36.23
N PRO A 339 22.97 -18.22 37.31
CA PRO A 339 22.61 -19.63 37.52
C PRO A 339 21.62 -20.12 36.45
N LYS A 340 21.58 -21.43 36.21
CA LYS A 340 20.66 -22.04 35.23
C LYS A 340 19.19 -21.72 35.52
N THR A 341 18.81 -21.63 36.80
CA THR A 341 17.46 -21.23 37.23
C THR A 341 17.10 -19.84 36.76
N ALA A 342 18.02 -18.87 36.85
CA ALA A 342 17.78 -17.52 36.33
C ALA A 342 17.61 -17.51 34.81
N HIS A 343 18.41 -18.29 34.07
CA HIS A 343 18.21 -18.45 32.63
C HIS A 343 16.83 -19.04 32.29
N LEU A 344 16.37 -20.06 33.04
CA LEU A 344 15.03 -20.61 32.86
C LEU A 344 13.93 -19.58 33.19
N SER A 345 14.10 -18.80 34.26
CA SER A 345 13.17 -17.72 34.62
C SER A 345 13.07 -16.66 33.52
N PHE A 346 14.20 -16.18 32.98
CA PHE A 346 14.19 -15.22 31.87
C PHE A 346 13.56 -15.78 30.59
N LEU A 347 13.76 -17.07 30.32
CA LEU A 347 13.11 -17.75 29.20
C LEU A 347 11.59 -17.75 29.38
N ILE A 348 11.10 -18.20 30.54
CA ILE A 348 9.67 -18.24 30.84
C ILE A 348 9.08 -16.83 30.80
N LEU A 349 9.73 -15.86 31.44
CA LEU A 349 9.28 -14.47 31.47
C LEU A 349 9.22 -13.86 30.06
N GLY A 350 10.23 -14.09 29.22
CA GLY A 350 10.26 -13.57 27.85
C GLY A 350 9.12 -14.12 26.99
N PHE A 351 8.92 -15.44 27.01
CA PHE A 351 7.80 -16.07 26.29
C PHE A 351 6.44 -15.62 26.85
N ALA A 352 6.28 -15.63 28.17
CA ALA A 352 5.05 -15.18 28.82
C ALA A 352 4.76 -13.71 28.47
N SER A 353 5.77 -12.83 28.44
CA SER A 353 5.57 -11.42 28.07
C SER A 353 5.10 -11.27 26.63
N ILE A 354 5.67 -12.02 25.67
CA ILE A 354 5.23 -11.97 24.27
C ILE A 354 3.76 -12.40 24.15
N VAL A 355 3.41 -13.53 24.77
CA VAL A 355 2.05 -14.09 24.71
C VAL A 355 1.05 -13.14 25.38
N ILE A 356 1.33 -12.71 26.61
CA ILE A 356 0.44 -11.82 27.38
C ILE A 356 0.22 -10.50 26.63
N LEU A 357 1.27 -9.93 26.03
CA LEU A 357 1.15 -8.67 25.33
C LEU A 357 0.42 -8.82 23.99
N TYR A 358 0.70 -9.87 23.23
CA TYR A 358 0.01 -10.10 21.95
C TYR A 358 -1.48 -10.31 22.16
N PHE A 359 -1.87 -11.17 23.11
CA PHE A 359 -3.29 -11.43 23.38
C PHE A 359 -3.98 -10.36 24.25
N GLY A 360 -3.22 -9.54 24.97
CA GLY A 360 -3.77 -8.52 25.86
C GLY A 360 -3.88 -7.12 25.24
N TRP A 361 -2.92 -6.74 24.39
CA TRP A 361 -2.80 -5.39 23.82
C TRP A 361 -2.37 -5.36 22.34
N GLY A 362 -2.08 -6.50 21.73
CA GLY A 362 -1.70 -6.59 20.32
C GLY A 362 -2.89 -6.81 19.39
N GLN A 363 -2.61 -6.75 18.08
CA GLN A 363 -3.58 -7.03 17.02
C GLN A 363 -3.65 -8.55 16.75
N VAL A 364 -4.63 -9.24 17.34
CA VAL A 364 -4.75 -10.70 17.27
C VAL A 364 -5.40 -11.14 15.97
N GLY A 365 -4.71 -11.99 15.20
CA GLY A 365 -5.20 -12.52 13.93
C GLY A 365 -4.13 -12.55 12.85
N PHE A 366 -4.53 -13.01 11.67
CA PHE A 366 -3.77 -12.90 10.42
C PHE A 366 -4.57 -12.03 9.46
N PHE A 367 -3.93 -11.02 8.89
CA PHE A 367 -4.52 -10.00 8.02
C PHE A 367 -3.75 -10.00 6.70
N GLY A 368 -3.86 -11.10 5.97
CA GLY A 368 -3.21 -11.26 4.67
C GLY A 368 -4.18 -11.09 3.51
N ASP A 369 -3.62 -10.91 2.33
CA ASP A 369 -4.40 -10.68 1.12
C ASP A 369 -5.31 -11.84 0.75
N ASN A 370 -6.50 -11.47 0.26
CA ASN A 370 -7.47 -12.38 -0.31
C ASN A 370 -7.24 -12.50 -1.82
N GLN A 371 -7.96 -13.42 -2.46
CA GLN A 371 -7.91 -13.62 -3.90
C GLN A 371 -9.30 -13.42 -4.47
N PHE A 372 -9.39 -12.65 -5.55
CA PHE A 372 -10.63 -12.46 -6.27
C PHE A 372 -10.66 -13.38 -7.50
N VAL A 373 -11.54 -14.37 -7.47
CA VAL A 373 -11.65 -15.41 -8.49
C VAL A 373 -12.78 -15.07 -9.43
N ILE A 374 -12.49 -14.84 -10.71
CA ILE A 374 -13.47 -14.48 -11.73
C ILE A 374 -13.79 -15.70 -12.57
N LEU A 375 -15.09 -16.00 -12.76
CA LEU A 375 -15.55 -17.11 -13.58
C LEU A 375 -15.62 -16.71 -15.06
N LYS A 376 -15.40 -17.68 -15.96
CA LYS A 376 -15.50 -17.46 -17.42
C LYS A 376 -16.92 -17.10 -17.88
N GLN A 377 -17.91 -17.75 -17.27
CA GLN A 377 -19.30 -17.51 -17.60
C GLN A 377 -19.78 -16.26 -16.88
N GLN A 378 -20.03 -15.18 -17.60
CA GLN A 378 -20.72 -13.99 -17.10
C GLN A 378 -22.20 -14.02 -17.54
N ALA A 379 -23.07 -13.23 -16.92
CA ALA A 379 -24.50 -13.21 -17.26
C ALA A 379 -24.75 -12.63 -18.66
N ASP A 380 -25.70 -13.21 -19.40
CA ASP A 380 -26.15 -12.68 -20.69
C ASP A 380 -27.39 -11.80 -20.47
N LEU A 381 -27.17 -10.49 -20.55
CA LEU A 381 -28.21 -9.48 -20.33
C LEU A 381 -28.86 -8.98 -21.64
N SER A 382 -28.53 -9.55 -22.80
CA SER A 382 -28.98 -9.06 -24.11
C SER A 382 -30.50 -8.93 -24.22
N LYS A 383 -31.26 -9.85 -23.61
CA LYS A 383 -32.73 -9.83 -23.61
C LYS A 383 -33.34 -8.75 -22.74
N THR A 384 -32.61 -8.26 -21.73
CA THR A 384 -33.10 -7.22 -20.82
C THR A 384 -33.17 -5.84 -21.50
N ALA A 385 -32.37 -5.64 -22.56
CA ALA A 385 -32.35 -4.41 -23.35
C ALA A 385 -33.69 -4.09 -24.04
N GLU A 386 -34.52 -5.11 -24.29
CA GLU A 386 -35.83 -4.96 -24.92
C GLU A 386 -36.91 -4.47 -23.94
N ILE A 387 -36.65 -4.54 -22.62
CA ILE A 387 -37.59 -4.14 -21.58
C ILE A 387 -37.59 -2.61 -21.46
N LYS A 388 -38.72 -1.99 -21.81
CA LYS A 388 -38.88 -0.52 -21.76
C LYS A 388 -39.20 0.01 -20.36
N ASP A 389 -39.86 -0.80 -19.54
CA ASP A 389 -40.18 -0.44 -18.17
C ASP A 389 -38.91 -0.46 -17.32
N TYR A 390 -38.56 0.69 -16.75
CA TYR A 390 -37.30 0.90 -16.05
C TYR A 390 -37.15 -0.01 -14.83
N GLU A 391 -38.17 -0.08 -13.98
CA GLU A 391 -38.16 -0.88 -12.75
C GLU A 391 -38.12 -2.39 -13.06
N LEU A 392 -38.95 -2.85 -14.00
CA LEU A 392 -38.95 -4.25 -14.44
C LEU A 392 -37.62 -4.64 -15.06
N ARG A 393 -37.00 -3.76 -15.86
CA ARG A 393 -35.70 -4.01 -16.46
C ARG A 393 -34.62 -4.18 -15.38
N ARG A 394 -34.57 -3.28 -14.40
CA ARG A 394 -33.62 -3.36 -13.27
C ARG A 394 -33.76 -4.66 -12.48
N ALA A 395 -34.99 -5.01 -12.10
CA ALA A 395 -35.28 -6.24 -11.38
C ALA A 395 -34.86 -7.47 -12.20
N THR A 396 -35.15 -7.49 -13.51
CA THR A 396 -34.77 -8.60 -14.40
C THR A 396 -33.25 -8.73 -14.55
N VAL A 397 -32.53 -7.60 -14.63
CA VAL A 397 -31.06 -7.60 -14.66
C VAL A 397 -30.50 -8.21 -13.38
N TYR A 398 -30.99 -7.78 -12.21
CA TYR A 398 -30.60 -8.35 -10.92
C TYR A 398 -30.86 -9.86 -10.86
N ASP A 399 -32.07 -10.30 -11.20
CA ASP A 399 -32.46 -11.72 -11.16
C ASP A 399 -31.59 -12.60 -12.08
N GLU A 400 -31.23 -12.11 -13.27
CA GLU A 400 -30.38 -12.84 -14.22
C GLU A 400 -28.94 -12.97 -13.73
N LEU A 401 -28.40 -11.90 -13.14
CA LEU A 401 -27.07 -11.90 -12.54
C LEU A 401 -26.99 -12.91 -11.38
N VAL A 402 -27.93 -12.82 -10.43
CA VAL A 402 -28.01 -13.73 -9.27
C VAL A 402 -28.15 -15.17 -9.74
N ARG A 403 -29.08 -15.46 -10.65
CA ARG A 403 -29.29 -16.82 -11.19
C ARG A 403 -28.04 -17.39 -11.87
N THR A 404 -27.34 -16.56 -12.65
CA THR A 404 -26.09 -16.96 -13.30
C THR A 404 -25.03 -17.30 -12.25
N ALA A 405 -24.85 -16.45 -11.24
CA ALA A 405 -23.89 -16.67 -10.17
C ALA A 405 -24.22 -17.93 -9.35
N GLU A 406 -25.45 -18.11 -8.90
CA GLU A 406 -25.87 -19.29 -8.13
C GLU A 406 -25.62 -20.60 -8.87
N SER A 407 -26.01 -20.65 -10.16
CA SER A 407 -25.87 -21.87 -10.96
C SER A 407 -24.40 -22.22 -11.23
N THR A 408 -23.58 -21.23 -11.60
CA THR A 408 -22.20 -21.45 -12.05
C THR A 408 -21.18 -21.53 -10.91
N GLN A 409 -21.44 -20.89 -9.77
CA GLN A 409 -20.53 -20.91 -8.63
C GLN A 409 -20.70 -22.14 -7.73
N SER A 410 -21.81 -22.87 -7.84
CA SER A 410 -22.20 -23.97 -6.93
C SER A 410 -21.08 -25.00 -6.67
N GLU A 411 -20.38 -25.46 -7.71
CA GLU A 411 -19.27 -26.41 -7.58
C GLU A 411 -18.07 -25.82 -6.83
N LEU A 412 -17.69 -24.59 -7.16
CA LEU A 412 -16.58 -23.89 -6.52
C LEU A 412 -16.88 -23.63 -5.03
N ARG A 413 -18.09 -23.18 -4.72
CA ARG A 413 -18.56 -22.95 -3.34
C ARG A 413 -18.50 -24.23 -2.51
N THR A 414 -19.05 -25.33 -3.03
CA THR A 414 -18.99 -26.66 -2.38
C THR A 414 -17.54 -27.11 -2.12
N ARG A 415 -16.64 -26.86 -3.08
CA ARG A 415 -15.22 -27.20 -2.93
C ARG A 415 -14.54 -26.36 -1.85
N MET A 416 -14.85 -25.06 -1.75
CA MET A 416 -14.32 -24.18 -0.70
C MET A 416 -14.81 -24.61 0.69
N GLU A 417 -16.09 -24.96 0.82
CA GLU A 417 -16.67 -25.49 2.06
C GLU A 417 -15.97 -26.78 2.50
N THR A 418 -15.74 -27.71 1.57
CA THR A 418 -15.01 -28.96 1.84
C THR A 418 -13.59 -28.69 2.34
N LEU A 419 -12.93 -27.67 1.79
CA LEU A 419 -11.58 -27.25 2.16
C LEU A 419 -11.54 -26.32 3.38
N HIS A 420 -12.69 -25.97 3.95
CA HIS A 420 -12.82 -25.01 5.06
C HIS A 420 -12.20 -23.64 4.74
N LEU A 421 -12.24 -23.24 3.47
CA LEU A 421 -11.84 -21.91 3.02
C LEU A 421 -13.01 -20.96 3.17
N LYS A 422 -12.79 -19.82 3.82
CA LYS A 422 -13.78 -18.74 3.89
C LYS A 422 -13.86 -18.07 2.52
N TYR A 423 -15.07 -17.78 2.08
CA TYR A 423 -15.31 -17.17 0.78
C TYR A 423 -16.55 -16.27 0.80
N LYS A 424 -16.62 -15.34 -0.15
CA LYS A 424 -17.77 -14.46 -0.37
C LYS A 424 -18.13 -14.43 -1.86
N PRO A 425 -19.36 -14.78 -2.25
CA PRO A 425 -19.79 -14.77 -3.66
C PRO A 425 -20.20 -13.36 -4.12
N TYR A 426 -20.04 -13.10 -5.42
CA TYR A 426 -20.45 -11.87 -6.10
C TYR A 426 -21.21 -12.23 -7.38
N TYR A 427 -22.30 -11.51 -7.67
CA TYR A 427 -23.14 -11.74 -8.85
C TYR A 427 -22.89 -10.74 -9.97
N LEU A 428 -22.49 -9.51 -9.64
CA LEU A 428 -22.41 -8.42 -10.62
C LEU A 428 -21.24 -8.62 -11.58
N VAL A 429 -20.07 -8.96 -11.04
CA VAL A 429 -19.05 -9.74 -11.74
C VAL A 429 -19.16 -11.14 -11.18
N ASN A 430 -19.46 -12.13 -12.02
CA ASN A 430 -19.60 -13.50 -11.56
C ASN A 430 -18.25 -14.01 -11.04
N GLY A 431 -18.10 -14.01 -9.71
CA GLY A 431 -16.83 -14.21 -9.06
C GLY A 431 -16.98 -14.52 -7.57
N ILE A 432 -15.87 -14.94 -6.96
CA ILE A 432 -15.80 -15.32 -5.56
C ILE A 432 -14.52 -14.75 -4.96
N GLU A 433 -14.65 -14.00 -3.88
CA GLU A 433 -13.52 -13.66 -3.01
C GLU A 433 -13.20 -14.85 -2.10
N VAL A 434 -11.91 -15.21 -2.00
CA VAL A 434 -11.44 -16.36 -1.23
C VAL A 434 -10.34 -15.94 -0.28
N GLN A 435 -10.46 -16.32 0.99
CA GLN A 435 -9.40 -16.14 1.99
C GLN A 435 -8.43 -17.32 1.91
N GLY A 436 -7.19 -17.10 1.46
CA GLY A 436 -6.19 -18.17 1.44
C GLY A 436 -4.83 -17.88 0.79
N GLY A 437 -4.59 -16.66 0.33
CA GLY A 437 -3.31 -16.24 -0.23
C GLY A 437 -2.88 -17.06 -1.45
N LEU A 438 -1.56 -17.22 -1.60
CA LEU A 438 -0.93 -18.06 -2.62
C LEU A 438 -1.45 -19.51 -2.63
N PHE A 439 -1.87 -20.06 -1.47
CA PHE A 439 -2.40 -21.41 -1.40
C PHE A 439 -3.73 -21.54 -2.13
N ALA A 440 -4.66 -20.61 -1.91
CA ALA A 440 -5.92 -20.56 -2.64
C ALA A 440 -5.68 -20.40 -4.15
N LYS A 441 -4.77 -19.49 -4.53
CA LYS A 441 -4.37 -19.29 -5.93
C LYS A 441 -3.88 -20.58 -6.59
N LEU A 442 -2.93 -21.29 -5.97
CA LEU A 442 -2.37 -22.53 -6.51
C LEU A 442 -3.39 -23.68 -6.61
N LEU A 443 -4.36 -23.73 -5.68
CA LEU A 443 -5.43 -24.73 -5.69
C LEU A 443 -6.47 -24.50 -6.80
N LEU A 444 -6.74 -23.23 -7.10
CA LEU A 444 -7.83 -22.81 -7.98
C LEU A 444 -7.37 -22.56 -9.42
N GLN A 445 -6.10 -22.18 -9.66
CA GLN A 445 -5.60 -21.77 -10.98
C GLN A 445 -5.83 -22.78 -12.12
N ASN A 446 -5.98 -24.07 -11.81
CA ASN A 446 -6.18 -25.14 -12.80
C ASN A 446 -7.66 -25.50 -13.02
N ASN A 447 -8.61 -24.79 -12.40
CA ASN A 447 -10.03 -25.05 -12.59
C ASN A 447 -10.49 -24.51 -13.96
N PRO A 448 -11.13 -25.32 -14.82
CA PRO A 448 -11.53 -24.90 -16.16
C PRO A 448 -12.59 -23.79 -16.18
N SER A 449 -13.39 -23.64 -15.13
CA SER A 449 -14.46 -22.63 -15.02
C SER A 449 -13.94 -21.24 -14.63
N ILE A 450 -12.70 -21.15 -14.13
CA ILE A 450 -12.07 -19.90 -13.71
C ILE A 450 -11.42 -19.24 -14.92
N ASP A 451 -11.66 -17.93 -15.07
CA ASP A 451 -11.03 -17.08 -16.07
C ASP A 451 -9.73 -16.48 -15.55
N ARG A 452 -9.82 -15.76 -14.41
CA ARG A 452 -8.72 -15.01 -13.81
C ARG A 452 -8.77 -15.15 -12.28
N ILE A 453 -7.59 -15.09 -11.66
CA ILE A 453 -7.44 -14.99 -10.21
C ILE A 453 -6.58 -13.75 -9.95
N LEU A 454 -7.22 -12.73 -9.40
CA LEU A 454 -6.59 -11.46 -9.08
C LEU A 454 -6.25 -11.42 -7.60
N GLU A 455 -5.24 -10.64 -7.23
CA GLU A 455 -5.01 -10.33 -5.82
C GLU A 455 -6.12 -9.40 -5.33
N ASN A 456 -6.51 -9.54 -4.07
CA ASN A 456 -7.48 -8.68 -3.40
C ASN A 456 -6.85 -8.18 -2.09
N PRO A 457 -6.02 -7.12 -2.17
CA PRO A 457 -5.25 -6.61 -1.05
C PRO A 457 -6.13 -6.27 0.15
N GLN A 458 -5.62 -6.56 1.35
CA GLN A 458 -6.32 -6.27 2.60
C GLN A 458 -5.50 -5.32 3.47
N LEU A 459 -6.16 -4.29 3.98
CA LEU A 459 -5.54 -3.37 4.92
C LEU A 459 -5.38 -4.00 6.29
N ARG A 460 -4.19 -3.87 6.87
CA ARG A 460 -3.96 -4.31 8.24
C ARG A 460 -4.62 -3.33 9.22
N PRO A 461 -5.14 -3.83 10.35
CA PRO A 461 -5.80 -2.98 11.32
C PRO A 461 -4.81 -2.04 12.00
N LEU A 462 -5.25 -0.80 12.23
CA LEU A 462 -4.49 0.19 12.97
C LEU A 462 -4.61 -0.04 14.50
N PRO A 463 -3.55 0.23 15.29
CA PRO A 463 -3.60 0.16 16.76
C PRO A 463 -4.63 1.08 17.40
N LYS A 464 -4.93 2.18 16.72
CA LYS A 464 -5.92 3.17 17.14
C LYS A 464 -6.71 3.58 15.91
N ALA A 465 -8.03 3.68 16.05
CA ALA A 465 -8.88 4.24 15.02
C ALA A 465 -8.43 5.68 14.69
N LEU A 466 -8.47 6.01 13.40
CA LEU A 466 -8.23 7.36 12.91
C LEU A 466 -9.34 8.29 13.40
N THR A 467 -8.97 9.54 13.63
CA THR A 467 -9.93 10.63 13.83
C THR A 467 -10.24 11.25 12.48
N SER A 468 -11.49 11.68 12.26
CA SER A 468 -11.84 12.45 11.07
C SER A 468 -10.92 13.67 10.93
N GLU A 469 -10.48 13.94 9.70
CA GLU A 469 -9.71 15.14 9.39
C GLU A 469 -10.58 16.41 9.56
N GLU A 470 -9.93 17.56 9.80
CA GLU A 470 -10.59 18.87 9.91
C GLU A 470 -10.49 19.61 8.56
N GLY A 471 -11.56 20.30 8.15
CA GLY A 471 -11.65 20.91 6.82
C GLY A 471 -10.96 22.27 6.73
N GLY A 472 -10.85 22.97 7.85
CA GLY A 472 -10.10 24.22 7.98
C GLY A 472 -10.81 25.46 7.41
N ILE A 473 -11.94 25.31 6.71
CA ILE A 473 -12.82 26.42 6.29
C ILE A 473 -14.13 26.33 7.08
N LEU A 474 -14.40 27.34 7.91
CA LEU A 474 -15.58 27.33 8.80
C LEU A 474 -16.85 27.92 8.18
N ASN A 475 -16.70 28.82 7.19
CA ASN A 475 -17.83 29.47 6.55
C ASN A 475 -17.56 29.58 5.04
N LEU A 476 -18.60 29.35 4.24
CA LEU A 476 -18.55 29.59 2.80
C LEU A 476 -18.53 31.09 2.47
N PRO A 477 -18.02 31.47 1.29
CA PRO A 477 -18.23 32.80 0.73
C PRO A 477 -19.73 33.15 0.61
N GLU A 478 -20.09 34.44 0.73
CA GLU A 478 -21.47 34.89 0.52
C GLU A 478 -21.91 34.81 -0.96
N GLU A 479 -20.96 34.79 -1.89
CA GLU A 479 -21.21 34.68 -3.32
C GLU A 479 -21.34 33.21 -3.76
N THR A 480 -22.07 32.98 -4.86
CA THR A 480 -22.13 31.65 -5.49
C THR A 480 -20.72 31.16 -5.81
N LEU A 481 -20.42 29.90 -5.48
CA LEU A 481 -19.14 29.30 -5.80
C LEU A 481 -18.88 29.30 -7.31
N TRP A 482 -17.64 29.64 -7.68
CA TRP A 482 -17.25 29.81 -9.09
C TRP A 482 -17.53 28.57 -9.94
N ASN A 483 -17.38 27.37 -9.37
CA ASN A 483 -17.59 26.11 -10.09
C ASN A 483 -19.06 25.91 -10.47
N LEU A 484 -20.01 26.38 -9.65
CA LEU A 484 -21.44 26.33 -9.96
C LEU A 484 -21.81 27.33 -11.05
N SER A 485 -21.27 28.55 -10.95
CA SER A 485 -21.50 29.60 -11.95
C SER A 485 -20.86 29.29 -13.30
N MET A 486 -19.66 28.67 -13.31
CA MET A 486 -18.95 28.33 -14.54
C MET A 486 -19.73 27.34 -15.42
N ILE A 487 -20.42 26.38 -14.81
CA ILE A 487 -21.25 25.40 -15.53
C ILE A 487 -22.72 25.83 -15.63
N HIS A 488 -23.04 27.06 -15.25
CA HIS A 488 -24.41 27.61 -15.23
C HIS A 488 -25.42 26.83 -14.38
N ALA A 489 -24.98 26.09 -13.36
CA ALA A 489 -25.87 25.34 -12.47
C ALA A 489 -26.78 26.27 -11.66
N ASP A 490 -26.28 27.45 -11.26
CA ASP A 490 -27.05 28.43 -10.50
C ASP A 490 -28.22 29.04 -11.31
N GLN A 491 -28.09 29.09 -12.64
CA GLN A 491 -29.16 29.55 -13.54
C GLN A 491 -30.29 28.53 -13.66
N VAL A 492 -30.00 27.22 -13.57
CA VAL A 492 -31.02 26.16 -13.66
C VAL A 492 -32.07 26.33 -12.56
N ASN A 493 -31.64 26.46 -11.31
CA ASN A 493 -32.59 26.64 -10.20
C ASN A 493 -33.30 28.00 -10.30
N LYS A 494 -32.56 29.10 -10.55
CA LYS A 494 -33.11 30.47 -10.58
C LYS A 494 -34.14 30.68 -11.71
N GLU A 495 -33.92 30.10 -12.89
CA GLU A 495 -34.74 30.38 -14.07
C GLU A 495 -35.67 29.23 -14.48
N LEU A 496 -35.28 27.98 -14.24
CA LEU A 496 -36.06 26.80 -14.62
C LEU A 496 -36.79 26.15 -13.43
N GLY A 497 -36.42 26.51 -12.19
CA GLY A 497 -37.05 25.97 -10.98
C GLY A 497 -36.83 24.47 -10.79
N VAL A 498 -35.69 23.96 -11.25
CA VAL A 498 -35.29 22.54 -11.17
C VAL A 498 -34.11 22.44 -10.20
N SER A 499 -34.17 21.52 -9.24
CA SER A 499 -33.08 21.35 -8.27
C SER A 499 -32.64 19.89 -8.03
N GLY A 500 -33.21 18.92 -8.76
CA GLY A 500 -32.81 17.51 -8.69
C GLY A 500 -33.83 16.60 -7.99
N GLU A 501 -35.03 17.10 -7.73
CA GLU A 501 -36.06 16.41 -6.95
C GLU A 501 -36.44 15.04 -7.54
N GLY A 502 -36.57 14.03 -6.66
CA GLY A 502 -36.95 12.68 -7.04
C GLY A 502 -35.84 11.84 -7.68
N ILE A 503 -34.62 12.37 -7.75
CA ILE A 503 -33.44 11.64 -8.23
C ILE A 503 -32.62 11.14 -7.05
N LEU A 504 -32.27 9.86 -7.10
CA LEU A 504 -31.45 9.20 -6.09
C LEU A 504 -30.01 9.00 -6.54
N ILE A 505 -29.09 9.63 -5.81
CA ILE A 505 -27.64 9.54 -6.02
C ILE A 505 -27.06 8.40 -5.16
N GLY A 506 -26.26 7.56 -5.79
CA GLY A 506 -25.41 6.57 -5.15
C GLY A 506 -23.99 7.11 -4.98
N GLN A 507 -23.57 7.32 -3.75
CA GLN A 507 -22.23 7.75 -3.42
C GLN A 507 -21.37 6.54 -3.06
N THR A 508 -20.28 6.30 -3.80
CA THR A 508 -19.31 5.23 -3.49
C THR A 508 -17.93 5.84 -3.34
N ASP A 509 -17.42 5.93 -2.10
CA ASP A 509 -16.21 6.71 -1.79
C ASP A 509 -15.63 6.34 -0.40
N SER A 510 -14.90 7.24 0.25
CA SER A 510 -14.32 7.11 1.60
C SER A 510 -15.32 7.07 2.74
N GLY A 511 -16.57 7.34 2.41
CA GLY A 511 -17.70 7.49 3.31
C GLY A 511 -18.38 8.84 3.13
N VAL A 512 -19.32 9.15 4.02
CA VAL A 512 -20.02 10.44 4.03
C VAL A 512 -20.30 10.82 5.48
N ASP A 513 -19.97 12.05 5.90
CA ASP A 513 -20.47 12.59 7.16
C ASP A 513 -21.97 12.87 7.04
N GLY A 514 -22.79 11.86 7.34
CA GLY A 514 -24.26 11.97 7.23
C GLY A 514 -24.89 13.00 8.15
N ARG A 515 -24.14 13.60 9.08
CA ARG A 515 -24.61 14.68 9.97
C ARG A 515 -24.27 16.07 9.44
N HIS A 516 -23.53 16.17 8.34
CA HIS A 516 -23.08 17.44 7.82
C HIS A 516 -24.28 18.28 7.33
N PRO A 517 -24.39 19.58 7.72
CA PRO A 517 -25.56 20.41 7.43
C PRO A 517 -25.90 20.56 5.93
N GLU A 518 -24.90 20.50 5.05
CA GLU A 518 -25.10 20.55 3.60
C GLU A 518 -25.85 19.33 3.02
N ILE A 519 -25.80 18.17 3.67
CA ILE A 519 -26.19 16.88 3.05
C ILE A 519 -27.10 16.01 3.92
N ALA A 520 -27.18 16.26 5.23
CA ALA A 520 -27.93 15.43 6.18
C ALA A 520 -29.42 15.34 5.82
N SER A 521 -30.05 16.45 5.42
CA SER A 521 -31.46 16.47 5.05
C SER A 521 -31.78 15.71 3.76
N ALA A 522 -30.78 15.49 2.90
CA ALA A 522 -30.91 14.77 1.63
C ALA A 522 -30.65 13.26 1.79
N TYR A 523 -30.21 12.81 2.96
CA TYR A 523 -29.97 11.39 3.19
C TYR A 523 -31.32 10.64 3.24
N ARG A 524 -31.53 9.71 2.30
CA ARG A 524 -32.79 8.93 2.23
C ARG A 524 -33.08 8.15 3.52
N GLY A 525 -32.02 7.78 4.24
CA GLY A 525 -32.10 7.10 5.53
C GLY A 525 -32.40 8.00 6.74
N GLU A 526 -32.35 9.34 6.62
CA GLU A 526 -32.49 10.26 7.76
C GLU A 526 -33.88 10.19 8.39
N SER A 527 -34.91 10.08 7.55
CA SER A 527 -36.31 10.09 7.98
C SER A 527 -36.96 8.70 7.99
N SER A 528 -36.22 7.66 7.59
CA SER A 528 -36.73 6.29 7.48
C SER A 528 -36.11 5.38 8.54
N ASN A 529 -36.91 4.46 9.10
CA ASN A 529 -36.36 3.31 9.85
C ASN A 529 -35.85 2.22 8.89
N ASP A 530 -35.54 2.59 7.64
CA ASP A 530 -35.19 1.69 6.56
C ASP A 530 -33.66 1.58 6.43
N ASP A 531 -33.17 0.36 6.42
CA ASP A 531 -31.75 0.07 6.55
C ASP A 531 -31.06 -0.24 5.21
N TYR A 532 -31.71 0.15 4.10
CA TYR A 532 -31.27 -0.07 2.72
C TYR A 532 -30.51 1.15 2.14
N ASN A 533 -29.92 1.97 3.00
CA ASN A 533 -29.45 3.33 2.64
C ASN A 533 -27.95 3.55 2.81
N TRP A 534 -27.27 2.68 3.56
CA TRP A 534 -25.86 2.79 3.87
C TRP A 534 -25.22 1.41 3.92
N TYR A 535 -24.02 1.26 3.38
CA TYR A 535 -23.25 0.02 3.51
C TYR A 535 -21.76 0.31 3.67
N ASP A 536 -21.14 -0.25 4.71
CA ASP A 536 -19.72 -0.08 4.99
C ASP A 536 -19.06 -1.48 5.11
N PRO A 537 -18.53 -2.03 4.01
CA PRO A 537 -17.85 -3.32 4.02
C PRO A 537 -16.55 -3.32 4.83
N TRP A 538 -15.95 -2.15 5.08
CA TRP A 538 -14.66 -2.02 5.76
C TRP A 538 -14.80 -2.02 7.28
N ASN A 539 -15.59 -1.09 7.83
CA ASN A 539 -15.72 -0.88 9.27
C ASN A 539 -17.09 -1.25 9.82
N GLN A 540 -18.04 -1.66 8.97
CA GLN A 540 -19.39 -2.08 9.37
C GLN A 540 -20.12 -1.01 10.19
N THR A 541 -19.92 0.26 9.83
CA THR A 541 -20.65 1.37 10.44
C THR A 541 -22.13 1.29 10.05
N SER A 542 -23.01 1.45 11.05
CA SER A 542 -24.46 1.40 10.84
C SER A 542 -25.08 2.74 10.44
N PHE A 543 -24.27 3.79 10.35
CA PHE A 543 -24.69 5.15 9.99
C PHE A 543 -23.59 5.77 9.14
N PRO A 544 -23.92 6.64 8.16
CA PRO A 544 -22.92 7.31 7.34
C PRO A 544 -21.85 8.03 8.15
N THR A 545 -20.61 7.61 7.97
CA THR A 545 -19.43 8.25 8.54
C THR A 545 -18.35 8.38 7.49
N ASP A 546 -17.53 9.42 7.61
CA ASP A 546 -16.36 9.62 6.79
C ASP A 546 -15.17 10.01 7.67
N ILE A 547 -14.10 9.24 7.55
CA ILE A 547 -12.86 9.46 8.28
C ILE A 547 -11.88 10.27 7.43
N SER A 548 -11.88 10.08 6.11
CA SER A 548 -10.94 10.75 5.21
C SER A 548 -11.47 12.09 4.66
N GLY A 549 -12.79 12.25 4.60
CA GLY A 549 -13.46 13.45 4.11
C GLY A 549 -13.67 13.54 2.60
N HIS A 550 -12.99 12.71 1.80
CA HIS A 550 -13.08 12.75 0.34
C HIS A 550 -14.51 12.52 -0.16
N GLY A 551 -15.20 11.49 0.35
CA GLY A 551 -16.57 11.19 -0.04
C GLY A 551 -17.60 12.23 0.42
N THR A 552 -17.39 12.87 1.56
CA THR A 552 -18.20 14.02 2.01
C THR A 552 -18.06 15.20 1.05
N GLN A 553 -16.85 15.49 0.59
CA GLN A 553 -16.62 16.58 -0.37
C GLN A 553 -17.25 16.30 -1.72
N THR A 554 -17.07 15.10 -2.27
CA THR A 554 -17.58 14.77 -3.60
C THR A 554 -19.10 14.77 -3.61
N LEU A 555 -19.76 14.21 -2.59
CA LEU A 555 -21.22 14.32 -2.44
C LEU A 555 -21.70 15.77 -2.24
N GLY A 556 -20.96 16.58 -1.48
CA GLY A 556 -21.27 18.00 -1.29
C GLY A 556 -21.28 18.81 -2.60
N ILE A 557 -20.47 18.42 -3.59
CA ILE A 557 -20.49 19.03 -4.93
C ILE A 557 -21.74 18.59 -5.72
N ILE A 558 -22.23 17.37 -5.50
CA ILE A 558 -23.43 16.88 -6.18
C ILE A 558 -24.66 17.60 -5.63
N LEU A 559 -24.88 17.58 -4.31
CA LEU A 559 -26.16 17.94 -3.70
C LEU A 559 -26.08 18.74 -2.40
N GLY A 560 -24.93 19.31 -2.06
CA GLY A 560 -24.84 20.24 -0.94
C GLY A 560 -25.80 21.41 -1.10
N GLN A 561 -26.49 21.81 -0.02
CA GLN A 561 -27.47 22.90 -0.04
C GLN A 561 -26.93 24.22 -0.65
N ASN A 562 -25.66 24.55 -0.39
CA ASN A 562 -24.98 25.75 -0.87
C ASN A 562 -23.79 25.43 -1.79
N THR A 563 -23.25 24.21 -1.72
CA THR A 563 -22.10 23.78 -2.52
C THR A 563 -22.46 22.95 -3.75
N GLY A 564 -23.69 22.45 -3.82
CA GLY A 564 -24.12 21.42 -4.74
C GLY A 564 -24.71 21.94 -6.06
N VAL A 565 -24.61 21.10 -7.09
CA VAL A 565 -25.25 21.32 -8.39
C VAL A 565 -26.76 21.02 -8.35
N ALA A 566 -27.16 19.96 -7.65
CA ALA A 566 -28.53 19.44 -7.55
C ALA A 566 -28.96 19.28 -6.07
N PRO A 567 -29.17 20.38 -5.32
CA PRO A 567 -29.44 20.35 -3.88
C PRO A 567 -30.78 19.71 -3.47
N GLY A 568 -31.69 19.46 -4.42
CA GLY A 568 -32.97 18.80 -4.19
C GLY A 568 -32.96 17.29 -4.40
N ALA A 569 -31.82 16.71 -4.82
CA ALA A 569 -31.67 15.26 -4.96
C ALA A 569 -31.52 14.57 -3.59
N GLU A 570 -31.80 13.27 -3.55
CA GLU A 570 -31.59 12.40 -2.37
C GLU A 570 -30.37 11.51 -2.57
N TRP A 571 -29.81 10.93 -1.49
CA TRP A 571 -28.67 10.02 -1.61
C TRP A 571 -28.72 8.77 -0.72
N ILE A 572 -28.01 7.74 -1.21
CA ILE A 572 -27.55 6.54 -0.48
C ILE A 572 -26.03 6.40 -0.64
N GLY A 573 -25.38 5.71 0.29
CA GLY A 573 -23.91 5.64 0.31
C GLY A 573 -23.34 4.25 0.55
N CYS A 574 -22.14 4.03 0.04
CA CYS A 574 -21.32 2.87 0.36
C CYS A 574 -19.83 3.22 0.46
N VAL A 575 -19.13 2.62 1.43
CA VAL A 575 -17.69 2.84 1.66
C VAL A 575 -16.87 1.81 0.88
N ASN A 576 -16.35 2.16 -0.29
CA ASN A 576 -15.40 1.28 -1.00
C ASN A 576 -13.94 1.68 -0.75
N LEU A 577 -13.68 2.90 -0.28
CA LEU A 577 -12.34 3.38 0.05
C LEU A 577 -12.16 3.47 1.57
N ALA A 578 -11.35 2.60 2.17
CA ALA A 578 -10.89 2.83 3.55
C ALA A 578 -9.50 3.47 3.50
N ARG A 579 -9.33 4.61 4.18
CA ARG A 579 -8.05 5.36 4.17
C ARG A 579 -7.59 5.68 2.74
N ASN A 580 -8.55 6.02 1.87
CA ASN A 580 -8.37 6.26 0.42
C ASN A 580 -7.79 5.09 -0.38
N GLN A 581 -8.01 3.85 0.07
CA GLN A 581 -7.69 2.64 -0.69
C GLN A 581 -8.88 1.72 -0.83
N GLY A 582 -9.03 1.16 -2.02
CA GLY A 582 -10.00 0.12 -2.32
C GLY A 582 -9.35 -1.24 -2.59
N ASN A 583 -10.20 -2.19 -2.95
CA ASN A 583 -9.82 -3.47 -3.54
C ASN A 583 -10.99 -3.96 -4.44
N PRO A 584 -10.73 -4.86 -5.40
CA PRO A 584 -11.73 -5.43 -6.28
C PRO A 584 -13.05 -5.81 -5.62
N ALA A 585 -12.98 -6.50 -4.48
CA ALA A 585 -14.14 -7.04 -3.80
C ALA A 585 -15.02 -5.92 -3.21
N TYR A 586 -14.43 -4.94 -2.55
CA TYR A 586 -15.15 -3.83 -1.92
C TYR A 586 -15.69 -2.81 -2.90
N TYR A 587 -15.03 -2.62 -4.05
CA TYR A 587 -15.62 -1.91 -5.18
C TYR A 587 -16.90 -2.60 -5.67
N LEU A 588 -16.88 -3.92 -5.86
CA LEU A 588 -18.04 -4.68 -6.30
C LEU A 588 -19.15 -4.75 -5.27
N ASP A 589 -18.81 -4.82 -3.99
CA ASP A 589 -19.75 -4.72 -2.89
C ASP A 589 -20.60 -3.46 -2.99
N CYS A 590 -19.95 -2.30 -3.18
CA CYS A 590 -20.66 -1.05 -3.35
C CYS A 590 -21.42 -0.98 -4.68
N MET A 591 -20.88 -1.49 -5.78
CA MET A 591 -21.64 -1.53 -7.04
C MET A 591 -22.89 -2.41 -6.96
N GLN A 592 -22.81 -3.56 -6.29
CA GLN A 592 -23.95 -4.45 -6.03
C GLN A 592 -25.00 -3.73 -5.17
N PHE A 593 -24.56 -3.05 -4.10
CA PHE A 593 -25.43 -2.24 -3.25
C PHE A 593 -26.09 -1.11 -4.04
N MET A 594 -25.39 -0.44 -4.96
CA MET A 594 -25.99 0.61 -5.79
C MET A 594 -27.02 0.06 -6.80
N LEU A 595 -26.87 -1.19 -7.25
CA LEU A 595 -27.86 -1.85 -8.10
C LEU A 595 -29.10 -2.26 -7.31
N ALA A 596 -28.90 -3.00 -6.21
CA ALA A 596 -29.93 -3.59 -5.37
C ALA A 596 -29.49 -3.53 -3.90
N PRO A 597 -29.82 -2.45 -3.18
CA PRO A 597 -29.49 -2.32 -1.76
C PRO A 597 -30.09 -3.47 -0.95
N PHE A 598 -29.45 -3.79 0.15
CA PHE A 598 -29.84 -4.81 1.11
C PHE A 598 -29.67 -4.25 2.54
N PRO A 599 -30.37 -4.79 3.55
CA PRO A 599 -30.32 -4.26 4.92
C PRO A 599 -28.99 -4.62 5.60
N GLN A 600 -28.66 -3.99 6.73
CA GLN A 600 -27.43 -4.31 7.46
C GLN A 600 -27.42 -5.77 7.90
N GLY A 601 -26.31 -6.45 7.64
CA GLY A 601 -26.16 -7.89 7.88
C GLY A 601 -26.99 -8.78 6.94
N GLY A 602 -27.68 -8.21 5.95
CA GLY A 602 -28.37 -8.93 4.88
C GLY A 602 -27.42 -9.50 3.84
N ASP A 603 -27.93 -10.40 3.02
CA ASP A 603 -27.22 -11.07 1.94
C ASP A 603 -27.60 -10.48 0.57
N ALA A 604 -26.59 -10.06 -0.20
CA ALA A 604 -26.81 -9.37 -1.47
C ALA A 604 -27.53 -10.22 -2.54
N PHE A 605 -27.56 -11.56 -2.43
CA PHE A 605 -28.25 -12.43 -3.37
C PHE A 605 -29.74 -12.59 -3.04
N ASN A 606 -30.08 -12.56 -1.74
CA ASN A 606 -31.43 -12.89 -1.26
C ASN A 606 -32.23 -11.66 -0.79
N ASP A 607 -31.55 -10.67 -0.22
CA ASP A 607 -32.18 -9.50 0.41
C ASP A 607 -32.08 -8.22 -0.44
N GLY A 608 -31.40 -8.30 -1.60
CA GLY A 608 -31.24 -7.17 -2.53
C GLY A 608 -32.56 -6.73 -3.17
N ASP A 609 -32.81 -5.41 -3.17
CA ASP A 609 -34.00 -4.80 -3.77
C ASP A 609 -33.61 -3.78 -4.86
N ALA A 610 -33.71 -4.19 -6.12
CA ALA A 610 -33.33 -3.36 -7.27
C ALA A 610 -34.17 -2.08 -7.44
N SER A 611 -35.37 -2.03 -6.85
CA SER A 611 -36.24 -0.83 -6.87
C SER A 611 -35.77 0.28 -5.93
N ARG A 612 -34.87 -0.06 -5.00
CA ARG A 612 -34.27 0.88 -4.04
C ARG A 612 -32.90 1.36 -4.48
N GLY A 613 -32.35 0.83 -5.57
CA GLY A 613 -31.02 1.15 -6.03
C GLY A 613 -30.88 2.58 -6.55
N ALA A 614 -29.63 3.04 -6.66
CA ALA A 614 -29.30 4.35 -7.16
C ALA A 614 -29.74 4.52 -8.62
N MET A 615 -30.04 5.76 -9.00
CA MET A 615 -30.30 6.16 -10.38
C MET A 615 -29.01 6.64 -11.06
N ILE A 616 -28.19 7.37 -10.30
CA ILE A 616 -26.91 7.93 -10.73
C ILE A 616 -25.87 7.49 -9.69
N VAL A 617 -24.70 7.01 -10.12
CA VAL A 617 -23.58 6.66 -9.23
C VAL A 617 -22.40 7.56 -9.53
N ASN A 618 -21.85 8.19 -8.49
CA ASN A 618 -20.62 8.95 -8.57
C ASN A 618 -19.43 8.08 -8.14
N ASN A 619 -18.41 8.03 -8.99
CA ASN A 619 -17.18 7.29 -8.79
C ASN A 619 -15.99 8.25 -8.92
N SER A 620 -15.69 8.95 -7.83
CA SER A 620 -14.55 9.87 -7.74
C SER A 620 -13.21 9.15 -7.47
N TRP A 621 -13.07 7.94 -7.98
CA TRP A 621 -11.97 7.02 -7.72
C TRP A 621 -11.68 6.15 -8.95
N GLY A 622 -10.50 5.55 -8.97
CA GLY A 622 -10.11 4.50 -9.91
C GLY A 622 -9.57 3.29 -9.17
N CYS A 623 -9.43 2.16 -9.85
CA CYS A 623 -8.87 0.93 -9.30
C CYS A 623 -7.56 0.59 -10.01
N PRO A 624 -6.42 1.07 -9.51
CA PRO A 624 -5.11 0.78 -10.08
C PRO A 624 -4.66 -0.66 -9.81
N ALA A 625 -3.59 -1.07 -10.49
CA ALA A 625 -2.98 -2.39 -10.31
C ALA A 625 -2.46 -2.62 -8.87
N SER A 626 -2.08 -1.55 -8.15
CA SER A 626 -1.68 -1.61 -6.74
C SER A 626 -2.82 -2.07 -5.82
N GLU A 627 -4.08 -1.83 -6.20
CA GLU A 627 -5.26 -2.30 -5.46
C GLU A 627 -5.72 -3.69 -5.93
N GLY A 628 -5.01 -4.33 -6.87
CA GLY A 628 -5.34 -5.67 -7.37
C GLY A 628 -6.23 -5.70 -8.61
N CYS A 629 -6.47 -4.55 -9.26
CA CYS A 629 -7.29 -4.49 -10.46
C CYS A 629 -6.53 -4.74 -11.76
N ASP A 630 -7.17 -5.48 -12.67
CA ASP A 630 -6.79 -5.53 -14.08
C ASP A 630 -7.72 -4.64 -14.92
N SER A 631 -7.35 -4.38 -16.17
CA SER A 631 -8.14 -3.51 -17.05
C SER A 631 -9.55 -4.05 -17.36
N ASN A 632 -9.82 -5.34 -17.17
CA ASN A 632 -11.08 -5.98 -17.57
C ASN A 632 -12.00 -6.34 -16.40
N ILE A 633 -11.61 -6.01 -15.17
CA ILE A 633 -12.21 -6.56 -13.96
C ILE A 633 -13.67 -6.15 -13.79
N PHE A 634 -14.01 -4.88 -14.04
CA PHE A 634 -15.36 -4.35 -13.84
C PHE A 634 -16.15 -4.17 -15.13
N LEU A 635 -15.62 -4.57 -16.29
CA LEU A 635 -16.35 -4.51 -17.57
C LEU A 635 -17.76 -5.13 -17.48
N PRO A 636 -17.93 -6.35 -16.93
CA PRO A 636 -19.25 -6.95 -16.78
C PRO A 636 -20.17 -6.14 -15.85
N ALA A 637 -19.60 -5.59 -14.77
CA ALA A 637 -20.35 -4.80 -13.81
C ALA A 637 -20.88 -3.50 -14.43
N VAL A 638 -20.02 -2.70 -15.06
CA VAL A 638 -20.46 -1.41 -15.65
C VAL A 638 -21.43 -1.62 -16.80
N ALA A 639 -21.27 -2.70 -17.59
CA ALA A 639 -22.22 -3.07 -18.62
C ALA A 639 -23.59 -3.41 -18.02
N ALA A 640 -23.62 -4.20 -16.93
CA ALA A 640 -24.86 -4.55 -16.23
C ALA A 640 -25.54 -3.34 -15.58
N LEU A 641 -24.77 -2.45 -14.95
CA LEU A 641 -25.29 -1.22 -14.34
C LEU A 641 -25.87 -0.27 -15.41
N LYS A 642 -25.18 -0.06 -16.53
CA LYS A 642 -25.71 0.70 -17.67
C LYS A 642 -26.98 0.04 -18.22
N GLN A 643 -27.00 -1.28 -18.35
CA GLN A 643 -28.16 -2.04 -18.82
C GLN A 643 -29.37 -1.94 -17.88
N ALA A 644 -29.13 -1.88 -16.56
CA ALA A 644 -30.13 -1.57 -15.55
C ALA A 644 -30.63 -0.11 -15.66
N GLY A 645 -29.91 0.77 -16.35
CA GLY A 645 -30.25 2.18 -16.49
C GLY A 645 -29.67 3.03 -15.37
N ILE A 646 -28.55 2.62 -14.78
CA ILE A 646 -27.79 3.42 -13.82
C ILE A 646 -26.77 4.26 -14.60
N PHE A 647 -26.81 5.58 -14.42
CA PHE A 647 -25.79 6.46 -14.97
C PHE A 647 -24.56 6.45 -14.08
N MET A 648 -23.36 6.29 -14.64
CA MET A 648 -22.11 6.30 -13.88
C MET A 648 -21.23 7.46 -14.33
N SER A 649 -20.93 8.36 -13.39
CA SER A 649 -19.95 9.43 -13.57
C SER A 649 -18.63 9.08 -12.90
N VAL A 650 -17.53 9.18 -13.65
CA VAL A 650 -16.22 8.67 -13.22
C VAL A 650 -15.14 9.74 -13.36
N ALA A 651 -14.23 9.81 -12.41
CA ALA A 651 -13.04 10.66 -12.50
C ALA A 651 -12.03 10.09 -13.52
N ALA A 652 -11.44 10.93 -14.37
CA ALA A 652 -10.50 10.48 -15.41
C ALA A 652 -9.14 10.00 -14.87
N GLY A 653 -8.75 10.43 -13.67
CA GLY A 653 -7.41 10.23 -13.09
C GLY A 653 -6.64 11.55 -12.91
N ASN A 654 -5.57 11.51 -12.12
CA ASN A 654 -4.79 12.69 -11.71
C ASN A 654 -3.31 12.60 -12.14
N THR A 655 -3.02 11.81 -13.18
CA THR A 655 -1.65 11.53 -13.63
C THR A 655 -1.24 12.32 -14.89
N GLY A 656 -2.01 13.35 -15.28
CA GLY A 656 -1.72 14.21 -16.44
C GLY A 656 -0.37 14.94 -16.37
N ASN A 657 0.16 15.17 -15.16
CA ASN A 657 1.49 15.76 -14.96
C ASN A 657 2.62 14.92 -15.59
N TYR A 658 2.40 13.62 -15.78
CA TYR A 658 3.41 12.66 -16.27
C TYR A 658 3.38 12.46 -17.79
N GLY A 659 2.46 13.14 -18.49
CA GLY A 659 2.31 13.03 -19.94
C GLY A 659 0.88 12.67 -20.31
N CYS A 660 0.76 11.88 -21.37
CA CYS A 660 -0.49 11.62 -22.07
C CYS A 660 -0.69 10.11 -22.19
N ASP A 661 -1.85 9.63 -22.63
CA ASP A 661 -2.28 8.24 -22.38
C ASP A 661 -2.41 7.94 -20.88
N THR A 662 -2.98 8.89 -20.12
CA THR A 662 -2.99 8.85 -18.64
C THR A 662 -4.34 8.48 -18.03
N VAL A 663 -5.38 8.25 -18.84
CA VAL A 663 -6.64 7.60 -18.39
C VAL A 663 -6.46 6.09 -18.54
N ILE A 664 -6.11 5.43 -17.44
CA ILE A 664 -5.61 4.04 -17.46
C ILE A 664 -6.28 3.10 -16.45
N ASP A 665 -6.87 3.65 -15.40
CA ASP A 665 -7.48 2.84 -14.34
C ASP A 665 -8.98 2.64 -14.60
N PRO A 666 -9.51 1.42 -14.40
CA PRO A 666 -10.93 1.20 -14.21
C PRO A 666 -11.50 2.18 -13.17
N LEU A 667 -12.65 2.81 -13.36
CA LEU A 667 -13.63 2.56 -14.42
C LEU A 667 -13.47 3.49 -15.63
N ALA A 668 -12.62 4.51 -15.55
CA ALA A 668 -12.57 5.60 -16.52
C ALA A 668 -12.27 5.12 -17.95
N ILE A 669 -11.61 3.96 -18.07
CA ILE A 669 -11.25 3.30 -19.32
C ILE A 669 -12.41 2.55 -20.02
N TYR A 670 -13.65 2.61 -19.54
CA TYR A 670 -14.77 1.85 -20.12
C TYR A 670 -15.74 2.71 -20.91
N SER A 671 -16.22 2.22 -22.06
CA SER A 671 -17.22 2.92 -22.89
C SER A 671 -18.63 2.99 -22.26
N ASN A 672 -18.88 2.21 -21.20
CA ASN A 672 -20.18 2.15 -20.51
C ASN A 672 -20.34 3.19 -19.39
N VAL A 673 -19.31 3.98 -19.11
CA VAL A 673 -19.33 5.05 -18.09
C VAL A 673 -18.94 6.37 -18.72
N LEU A 674 -19.34 7.50 -18.12
CA LEU A 674 -18.92 8.82 -18.56
C LEU A 674 -17.77 9.32 -17.68
N SER A 675 -16.57 9.47 -18.25
CA SER A 675 -15.42 9.97 -17.51
C SER A 675 -15.20 11.48 -17.71
N SER A 676 -14.73 12.14 -16.66
CA SER A 676 -14.59 13.60 -16.64
C SER A 676 -13.17 14.05 -16.30
N GLY A 677 -12.65 14.98 -17.12
CA GLY A 677 -11.43 15.71 -16.87
C GLY A 677 -11.67 16.99 -16.07
N SER A 678 -10.60 17.56 -15.51
CA SER A 678 -10.64 18.72 -14.62
C SER A 678 -10.26 20.02 -15.33
N VAL A 679 -11.00 21.09 -15.04
CA VAL A 679 -10.59 22.48 -15.33
C VAL A 679 -10.48 23.31 -14.07
N ASN A 680 -9.70 24.39 -14.17
CA ASN A 680 -9.53 25.40 -13.14
C ASN A 680 -10.50 26.58 -13.29
N GLN A 681 -10.42 27.55 -12.38
CA GLN A 681 -11.31 28.72 -12.35
C GLN A 681 -11.19 29.62 -13.59
N GLU A 682 -10.05 29.60 -14.29
CA GLU A 682 -9.87 30.31 -15.57
C GLU A 682 -10.42 29.53 -16.77
N GLY A 683 -10.95 28.32 -16.56
CA GLY A 683 -11.45 27.44 -17.60
C GLY A 683 -10.35 26.72 -18.39
N ASN A 684 -9.12 26.69 -17.89
CA ASN A 684 -8.02 25.90 -18.47
C ASN A 684 -8.05 24.48 -17.92
N ILE A 685 -7.66 23.50 -18.72
CA ILE A 685 -7.48 22.12 -18.24
C ILE A 685 -6.40 22.09 -17.15
N SER A 686 -6.73 21.47 -16.01
CA SER A 686 -5.82 21.30 -14.89
C SER A 686 -4.63 20.43 -15.29
N VAL A 687 -3.41 20.81 -14.89
CA VAL A 687 -2.18 20.10 -15.31
C VAL A 687 -2.16 18.64 -14.87
N PHE A 688 -2.77 18.34 -13.71
CA PHE A 688 -2.89 16.97 -13.21
C PHE A 688 -3.95 16.15 -13.92
N SER A 689 -4.90 16.75 -14.65
CA SER A 689 -6.02 16.02 -15.24
C SER A 689 -5.48 14.96 -16.18
N SER A 690 -5.81 13.69 -15.94
CA SER A 690 -5.53 12.64 -16.91
C SER A 690 -6.30 12.93 -18.21
N LEU A 691 -5.62 12.77 -19.34
CA LEU A 691 -6.11 13.09 -20.66
C LEU A 691 -5.69 12.01 -21.66
N GLU A 692 -6.39 12.03 -22.79
CA GLU A 692 -6.04 11.34 -24.03
C GLU A 692 -5.77 9.86 -23.82
N SER A 693 -6.81 9.05 -23.79
CA SER A 693 -6.75 7.59 -23.92
C SER A 693 -7.99 7.14 -24.70
N TYR A 694 -8.08 5.85 -25.02
CA TYR A 694 -9.29 5.29 -25.61
C TYR A 694 -9.88 4.24 -24.67
N ALA A 695 -11.20 4.08 -24.73
CA ALA A 695 -11.86 3.03 -23.99
C ALA A 695 -11.25 1.67 -24.36
N VAL A 696 -10.90 0.86 -23.36
CA VAL A 696 -10.24 -0.44 -23.56
C VAL A 696 -11.12 -1.41 -24.35
N ASP A 697 -12.42 -1.21 -24.31
CA ASP A 697 -13.46 -1.97 -25.00
C ASP A 697 -13.92 -1.33 -26.32
N ASN A 698 -13.52 -0.10 -26.60
CA ASN A 698 -13.81 0.60 -27.86
C ASN A 698 -12.74 1.64 -28.19
N ILE A 699 -11.80 1.27 -29.06
CA ILE A 699 -10.67 2.12 -29.47
C ILE A 699 -11.08 3.41 -30.21
N ASN A 700 -12.35 3.58 -30.58
CA ASN A 700 -12.85 4.82 -31.20
C ASN A 700 -13.62 5.71 -30.20
N HIS A 701 -13.53 5.41 -28.90
CA HIS A 701 -14.22 6.16 -27.86
C HIS A 701 -13.19 6.88 -26.99
N PRO A 702 -12.90 8.16 -27.26
CA PRO A 702 -11.86 8.91 -26.56
C PRO A 702 -12.24 9.17 -25.10
N LYS A 703 -11.22 9.25 -24.25
CA LYS A 703 -11.32 9.52 -22.82
C LYS A 703 -10.39 10.68 -22.41
N PRO A 704 -10.78 11.54 -21.46
CA PRO A 704 -12.14 11.68 -20.94
C PRO A 704 -13.10 12.31 -21.95
N GLU A 705 -14.40 12.05 -21.79
CA GLU A 705 -15.41 12.54 -22.74
C GLU A 705 -15.80 14.00 -22.51
N ILE A 706 -15.76 14.46 -21.25
CA ILE A 706 -16.25 15.78 -20.86
C ILE A 706 -15.34 16.42 -19.82
N LEU A 707 -15.34 17.75 -19.73
CA LEU A 707 -14.64 18.52 -18.71
C LEU A 707 -15.64 19.11 -17.71
N ALA A 708 -15.20 19.20 -16.45
CA ALA A 708 -15.90 19.90 -15.38
C ALA A 708 -14.91 20.55 -14.40
N PRO A 709 -15.36 21.52 -13.58
CA PRO A 709 -14.53 22.14 -12.55
C PRO A 709 -13.93 21.10 -11.59
N GLY A 710 -12.61 21.08 -11.41
CA GLY A 710 -11.98 20.09 -10.52
C GLY A 710 -10.74 20.58 -9.78
N GLU A 711 -10.36 21.85 -9.93
CA GLU A 711 -9.18 22.42 -9.26
C GLU A 711 -9.57 23.55 -8.32
N ASN A 712 -9.16 23.46 -7.06
CA ASN A 712 -9.48 24.40 -5.98
C ASN A 712 -10.99 24.56 -5.77
N VAL A 713 -11.71 23.44 -5.73
CA VAL A 713 -13.16 23.38 -5.48
C VAL A 713 -13.39 23.32 -3.97
N ILE A 714 -14.22 24.22 -3.44
CA ILE A 714 -14.66 24.22 -2.04
C ILE A 714 -15.90 23.34 -1.91
N SER A 715 -15.91 22.42 -0.94
CA SER A 715 -17.06 21.57 -0.64
C SER A 715 -17.13 21.19 0.84
N ALA A 716 -18.23 20.56 1.23
CA ALA A 716 -18.48 20.00 2.56
C ALA A 716 -17.37 19.05 3.01
N TYR A 717 -17.00 19.07 4.28
CA TYR A 717 -15.95 18.25 4.87
C TYR A 717 -16.39 17.76 6.26
N PRO A 718 -15.94 16.59 6.74
CA PRO A 718 -16.38 16.06 8.03
C PRO A 718 -16.28 17.06 9.19
N GLY A 719 -17.23 16.95 10.13
CA GLY A 719 -17.29 17.84 11.30
C GLY A 719 -18.15 19.09 11.10
N GLY A 720 -18.87 19.19 9.98
CA GLY A 720 -19.67 20.38 9.64
C GLY A 720 -18.83 21.53 9.08
N GLU A 721 -17.62 21.24 8.60
CA GLU A 721 -16.70 22.22 8.03
C GLU A 721 -16.66 22.12 6.51
N TYR A 722 -15.84 22.95 5.89
CA TYR A 722 -15.59 22.93 4.45
C TYR A 722 -14.09 22.81 4.21
N SER A 723 -13.72 22.28 3.05
CA SER A 723 -12.32 22.21 2.62
C SER A 723 -12.22 22.43 1.12
N MET A 724 -11.05 22.88 0.67
CA MET A 724 -10.72 23.13 -0.72
C MET A 724 -9.79 22.01 -1.22
N ALA A 725 -10.15 21.40 -2.34
CA ALA A 725 -9.36 20.31 -2.91
C ALA A 725 -9.33 20.35 -4.45
N SER A 726 -8.41 19.58 -5.02
CA SER A 726 -8.13 19.51 -6.46
C SER A 726 -7.99 18.06 -6.91
N GLY A 727 -8.54 17.73 -8.06
CA GLY A 727 -8.56 16.39 -8.64
C GLY A 727 -9.74 16.21 -9.60
N THR A 728 -9.61 15.29 -10.56
CA THR A 728 -10.74 14.86 -11.40
C THR A 728 -11.86 14.22 -10.58
N SER A 729 -11.53 13.72 -9.38
CA SER A 729 -12.45 13.32 -8.32
C SER A 729 -13.44 14.42 -7.92
N PHE A 730 -13.10 15.70 -8.11
CA PHE A 730 -13.97 16.84 -7.85
C PHE A 730 -14.71 17.33 -9.10
N ALA A 731 -14.35 16.86 -10.30
CA ALA A 731 -15.01 17.15 -11.57
C ALA A 731 -16.18 16.20 -11.87
N ALA A 732 -16.00 14.89 -11.60
CA ALA A 732 -17.04 13.87 -11.73
C ALA A 732 -18.36 14.21 -11.00
N PRO A 733 -18.36 14.69 -9.75
CA PRO A 733 -19.60 15.01 -9.05
C PRO A 733 -20.42 16.13 -9.70
N HIS A 734 -19.81 17.09 -10.42
CA HIS A 734 -20.60 18.08 -11.17
C HIS A 734 -21.44 17.41 -12.25
N ILE A 735 -20.88 16.43 -12.96
CA ILE A 735 -21.59 15.68 -14.00
C ILE A 735 -22.77 14.90 -13.40
N SER A 736 -22.55 14.22 -12.27
CA SER A 736 -23.63 13.54 -11.53
C SER A 736 -24.76 14.50 -11.17
N GLY A 737 -24.43 15.70 -10.68
CA GLY A 737 -25.41 16.74 -10.37
C GLY A 737 -26.16 17.26 -11.61
N VAL A 738 -25.47 17.49 -12.73
CA VAL A 738 -26.11 17.93 -13.97
C VAL A 738 -27.09 16.87 -14.50
N VAL A 739 -26.74 15.59 -14.44
CA VAL A 739 -27.67 14.50 -14.82
C VAL A 739 -28.88 14.47 -13.90
N ALA A 740 -28.71 14.71 -12.60
CA ALA A 740 -29.84 14.79 -11.68
C ALA A 740 -30.79 15.95 -12.02
N LEU A 741 -30.25 17.11 -12.41
CA LEU A 741 -31.06 18.23 -12.91
C LEU A 741 -31.78 17.86 -14.22
N MET A 742 -31.11 17.18 -15.17
CA MET A 742 -31.72 16.76 -16.42
C MET A 742 -32.87 15.76 -16.20
N TRP A 743 -32.66 14.77 -15.33
CA TRP A 743 -33.63 13.70 -15.07
C TRP A 743 -34.81 14.18 -14.23
N SER A 744 -34.60 15.07 -13.26
CA SER A 744 -35.71 15.70 -12.52
C SER A 744 -36.55 16.61 -13.44
N ALA A 745 -35.93 17.33 -14.37
CA ALA A 745 -36.65 18.15 -15.35
C ALA A 745 -37.44 17.33 -16.39
N ASN A 746 -36.93 16.15 -16.78
CA ASN A 746 -37.62 15.23 -17.68
C ASN A 746 -37.43 13.77 -17.25
N PRO A 747 -38.33 13.22 -16.42
CA PRO A 747 -38.24 11.86 -15.92
C PRO A 747 -38.25 10.77 -17.00
N LYS A 748 -38.63 11.07 -18.25
CA LYS A 748 -38.58 10.11 -19.37
C LYS A 748 -37.14 9.76 -19.77
N LEU A 749 -36.14 10.53 -19.35
CA LEU A 749 -34.72 10.25 -19.58
C LEU A 749 -34.14 9.26 -18.57
N ILE A 750 -34.82 9.04 -17.43
CA ILE A 750 -34.34 8.13 -16.38
C ILE A 750 -34.13 6.74 -16.99
N GLY A 751 -32.92 6.20 -16.82
CA GLY A 751 -32.54 4.92 -17.37
C GLY A 751 -32.22 4.88 -18.86
N ASN A 752 -32.28 6.01 -19.59
CA ASN A 752 -31.80 6.12 -20.97
C ASN A 752 -30.40 6.76 -20.99
N ILE A 753 -29.40 5.93 -20.69
CA ILE A 753 -28.01 6.37 -20.50
C ILE A 753 -27.43 6.96 -21.77
N ASP A 754 -27.62 6.31 -22.91
CA ASP A 754 -27.05 6.77 -24.19
C ASP A 754 -27.62 8.14 -24.60
N GLN A 755 -28.92 8.37 -24.42
CA GLN A 755 -29.53 9.66 -24.74
C GLN A 755 -29.12 10.74 -23.74
N THR A 756 -28.99 10.40 -22.45
CA THR A 756 -28.52 11.33 -21.41
C THR A 756 -27.10 11.78 -21.72
N THR A 757 -26.19 10.83 -21.98
CA THR A 757 -24.82 11.13 -22.39
C THR A 757 -24.80 11.98 -23.65
N ARG A 758 -25.58 11.63 -24.68
CA ARG A 758 -25.66 12.42 -25.90
C ARG A 758 -26.04 13.88 -25.64
N ILE A 759 -27.05 14.15 -24.82
CA ILE A 759 -27.47 15.52 -24.50
C ILE A 759 -26.35 16.27 -23.78
N LEU A 760 -25.71 15.67 -22.78
CA LEU A 760 -24.55 16.28 -22.09
C LEU A 760 -23.46 16.67 -23.08
N LEU A 761 -23.10 15.74 -23.96
CA LEU A 761 -22.02 15.92 -24.92
C LEU A 761 -22.35 17.00 -25.96
N GLU A 762 -23.56 16.98 -26.53
CA GLU A 762 -24.00 17.94 -27.56
C GLU A 762 -24.25 19.36 -27.04
N THR A 763 -24.56 19.52 -25.75
CA THR A 763 -24.87 20.83 -25.13
C THR A 763 -23.68 21.50 -24.44
N SER A 764 -22.58 20.78 -24.34
CA SER A 764 -21.35 21.28 -23.76
C SER A 764 -20.77 22.51 -24.48
N THR A 765 -20.06 23.33 -23.72
CA THR A 765 -19.33 24.47 -24.27
C THR A 765 -17.98 24.01 -24.79
N ALA A 766 -17.76 24.15 -26.11
CA ALA A 766 -16.49 23.78 -26.73
C ALA A 766 -15.30 24.45 -26.02
N TYR A 767 -14.31 23.65 -25.62
CA TYR A 767 -13.09 24.14 -24.96
C TYR A 767 -12.33 25.12 -25.87
N GLN A 768 -12.04 26.31 -25.35
CA GLN A 768 -11.34 27.40 -26.07
C GLN A 768 -9.89 27.60 -25.61
N GLY A 769 -9.47 26.90 -24.56
CA GLY A 769 -8.13 27.04 -24.00
C GLY A 769 -7.05 26.36 -24.85
N GLN A 770 -5.79 26.52 -24.43
CA GLN A 770 -4.69 25.78 -25.05
C GLN A 770 -4.78 24.32 -24.65
N LEU A 771 -4.79 23.42 -25.64
CA LEU A 771 -4.66 21.99 -25.41
C LEU A 771 -3.20 21.65 -25.09
N PRO A 772 -2.93 20.72 -24.16
CA PRO A 772 -1.60 20.14 -24.00
C PRO A 772 -1.08 19.59 -25.33
N ASN A 773 0.23 19.63 -25.56
CA ASN A 773 0.86 19.25 -26.84
C ASN A 773 0.54 17.83 -27.32
N CYS A 774 0.05 16.98 -26.44
CA CYS A 774 -0.31 15.62 -26.78
C CYS A 774 -1.74 15.47 -27.30
N VAL A 775 -2.70 16.29 -26.84
CA VAL A 775 -4.07 16.21 -27.33
C VAL A 775 -4.10 16.69 -28.78
N SER A 776 -4.29 15.77 -29.72
CA SER A 776 -4.35 16.11 -31.13
C SER A 776 -5.50 17.09 -31.40
N PRO A 777 -5.27 18.17 -32.17
CA PRO A 777 -6.33 19.12 -32.56
C PRO A 777 -7.50 18.46 -33.32
N SER A 778 -7.27 17.28 -33.92
CA SER A 778 -8.29 16.48 -34.62
C SER A 778 -9.02 15.47 -33.73
N GLU A 779 -8.49 15.16 -32.54
CA GLU A 779 -9.03 14.19 -31.56
C GLU A 779 -9.52 14.94 -30.31
N ARG A 780 -10.23 16.06 -30.53
CA ARG A 780 -10.74 16.91 -29.46
C ARG A 780 -11.41 16.05 -28.38
N ILE A 781 -11.24 16.44 -27.12
CA ILE A 781 -12.23 16.15 -26.06
C ILE A 781 -13.58 16.53 -26.66
N GLU A 782 -14.35 15.52 -27.10
CA GLU A 782 -15.43 15.70 -28.10
C GLU A 782 -16.54 16.62 -27.60
N SER A 783 -16.53 16.97 -26.31
CA SER A 783 -17.63 17.67 -25.66
C SER A 783 -17.20 18.68 -24.60
N GLY A 784 -16.03 19.31 -24.74
CA GLY A 784 -15.70 20.54 -23.99
C GLY A 784 -16.08 20.57 -22.49
N LEU A 785 -16.49 21.74 -21.99
CA LEU A 785 -16.91 21.98 -20.61
C LEU A 785 -18.42 21.80 -20.47
N VAL A 786 -18.85 21.04 -19.45
CA VAL A 786 -20.27 20.82 -19.16
C VAL A 786 -21.04 22.14 -18.95
N ASP A 787 -22.24 22.24 -19.51
CA ASP A 787 -23.17 23.37 -19.32
C ASP A 787 -24.52 22.84 -18.81
N ALA A 788 -24.76 23.00 -17.52
CA ALA A 788 -25.95 22.51 -16.85
C ALA A 788 -27.24 23.12 -17.43
N TYR A 789 -27.21 24.42 -17.74
CA TYR A 789 -28.39 25.14 -18.21
C TYR A 789 -28.82 24.70 -19.61
N GLN A 790 -27.86 24.56 -20.54
CA GLN A 790 -28.18 24.05 -21.87
C GLN A 790 -28.58 22.58 -21.85
N ALA A 791 -27.91 21.76 -21.03
CA ALA A 791 -28.25 20.34 -20.88
C ALA A 791 -29.70 20.14 -20.38
N VAL A 792 -30.11 20.88 -19.34
CA VAL A 792 -31.47 20.81 -18.80
C VAL A 792 -32.51 21.31 -19.81
N LYS A 793 -32.23 22.39 -20.54
CA LYS A 793 -33.14 22.86 -21.60
C LYS A 793 -33.32 21.85 -22.72
N ALA A 794 -32.23 21.21 -23.16
CA ALA A 794 -32.29 20.15 -24.15
C ALA A 794 -33.04 18.92 -23.61
N ALA A 795 -32.85 18.57 -22.35
CA ALA A 795 -33.60 17.51 -21.67
C ALA A 795 -35.11 17.79 -21.66
N ILE A 796 -35.53 19.02 -21.33
CA ILE A 796 -36.95 19.43 -21.37
C ILE A 796 -37.52 19.35 -22.80
N ALA A 797 -36.74 19.72 -23.80
CA ALA A 797 -37.16 19.70 -25.20
C ALA A 797 -37.22 18.28 -25.81
N TRP A 798 -36.49 17.33 -25.24
CA TRP A 798 -36.39 15.96 -25.76
C TRP A 798 -37.71 15.19 -25.65
N GLN A 799 -38.03 14.41 -26.69
CA GLN A 799 -39.14 13.45 -26.72
C GLN A 799 -38.62 12.09 -27.25
N PRO A 800 -39.12 10.95 -26.74
CA PRO A 800 -38.66 9.59 -27.09
C PRO A 800 -38.88 9.16 -28.54
#